data_AF-M5CC09-F1
#
_entry.id   AF-M5CC09-F1
#
_cell.length_a   1.000
_cell.length_b   1.000
_cell.length_c   1.000
_cell.angle_alpha   90.00
_cell.angle_beta   90.00
_cell.angle_gamma   90.00
#
_symmetry.space_group_name_H-M   'P 1'
#
loop_
_entity.id
_entity.type
_entity.pdbx_description
1 polymer ?
#
loop_
_entity_poly.entity_id
_entity_poly.type
_entity_poly.pdbx_seq_one_letter_code
_entity_poly.pdbx_strand_id
1 'polypeptide(L)'
;MHSVHSGANWRRATVLIVRANVTGGGKAGDVADLLIKECLKVWGKGPKNVKKTSLGLILTTLETSLGSVSAASSGALGNVLSVVEGVISVLGTNSEVGGQTPAITLAPPLLKAVGTLRGVPDFMWREKADGVIGAAIRAMGPAAFLEVLPMNLIPDKDAPNRDGRAYLLPLLAANLVPRTAELRHFVSHFVPLSEKLFELQNTTEKEGERKIWEVCIHQVWSSFRGYCTGLAGLKEGLSTPFLQLLTSLLYSQPTLRVSILHGVRALVASNRSIPADEIHYNYAERSRAEENLKFLASLAGNMLSVLFNVFSSVESNDRGLVGEVISLWLGLADTKELSVTFKRVSNMLSQNLKGAATIPLAHTALDLLILLVPHLSSVDATRLFAIVFAENVISNADGTTQKKAYRILARLVERGIVDGLQEGDGKNGKVESALSRCAAITPSVNVSAKRDRVQLLSALVPLIPDGSLHIIPSLLPEAVLATKEVSEKTRNGAFDLVVAMGKRMERGGTVDRAKVDGMEVEQEGNEPTNVKANVEEYVTMVAAGLVGATPHMISATITALSRLTFEFKAQTDILSANMLSELITTVVVFVSSANREIVKSALGFAKVSVISLPTNVVAPQLEALVSALLGWSHDHKNHFKTKVLHIFERMGRRFGWESLEAAAGTHERAGVITHLRKKKERAKKKKEKQSEQESDVEVS
;
A
#
# COMPACT_ATOMS: atom_id res chain seq x y z
N MET A 1 66.00 -18.16 -17.31
CA MET A 1 65.87 -16.69 -17.50
C MET A 1 64.42 -16.18 -17.71
N HIS A 2 63.39 -17.04 -17.81
CA HIS A 2 61.99 -16.60 -17.98
C HIS A 2 61.20 -16.30 -16.68
N SER A 3 61.77 -16.52 -15.50
CA SER A 3 61.10 -16.27 -14.20
C SER A 3 61.18 -14.80 -13.75
N VAL A 4 62.18 -14.03 -14.20
CA VAL A 4 62.44 -12.66 -13.71
C VAL A 4 61.59 -11.60 -14.45
N HIS A 5 61.14 -11.89 -15.68
CA HIS A 5 60.30 -10.96 -16.45
C HIS A 5 58.82 -10.98 -16.05
N SER A 6 58.31 -12.03 -15.40
CA SER A 6 56.92 -12.04 -14.91
C SER A 6 56.77 -11.19 -13.63
N GLY A 7 57.73 -11.26 -12.70
CA GLY A 7 57.71 -10.48 -11.45
C GLY A 7 57.83 -8.95 -11.64
N ALA A 8 58.47 -8.49 -12.72
CA ALA A 8 58.60 -7.07 -13.03
C ALA A 8 57.29 -6.43 -13.53
N ASN A 9 56.46 -7.20 -14.24
CA ASN A 9 55.13 -6.76 -14.69
C ASN A 9 54.11 -6.76 -13.54
N TRP A 10 54.21 -7.71 -12.60
CA TRP A 10 53.43 -7.70 -11.36
C TRP A 10 53.75 -6.48 -10.49
N ARG A 11 55.03 -6.09 -10.36
CA ARG A 11 55.39 -4.87 -9.63
C ARG A 11 54.87 -3.61 -10.31
N ARG A 12 54.81 -3.53 -11.64
CA ARG A 12 54.23 -2.37 -12.35
C ARG A 12 52.71 -2.29 -12.25
N ALA A 13 52.01 -3.42 -12.36
CA ALA A 13 50.54 -3.48 -12.21
C ALA A 13 50.11 -3.17 -10.76
N THR A 14 50.81 -3.75 -9.77
CA THR A 14 50.57 -3.45 -8.36
C THR A 14 50.98 -2.01 -8.02
N VAL A 15 52.04 -1.45 -8.61
CA VAL A 15 52.41 -0.04 -8.39
C VAL A 15 51.43 0.94 -9.04
N LEU A 16 50.77 0.59 -10.14
CA LEU A 16 49.69 1.41 -10.73
C LEU A 16 48.41 1.38 -9.87
N ILE A 17 48.07 0.23 -9.29
CA ILE A 17 46.91 0.07 -8.40
C ILE A 17 47.20 0.66 -7.00
N VAL A 18 48.44 0.58 -6.52
CA VAL A 18 48.87 1.08 -5.20
C VAL A 18 49.23 2.58 -5.23
N ARG A 19 49.80 3.12 -6.31
CA ARG A 19 50.01 4.59 -6.41
C ARG A 19 48.69 5.36 -6.47
N ALA A 20 47.64 4.78 -7.04
CA ALA A 20 46.29 5.37 -6.99
C ALA A 20 45.72 5.44 -5.55
N ASN A 21 46.17 4.57 -4.64
CA ASN A 21 45.72 4.55 -3.24
C ASN A 21 46.61 5.34 -2.27
N VAL A 22 47.87 5.65 -2.62
CA VAL A 22 48.86 6.17 -1.65
C VAL A 22 49.18 7.66 -1.83
N THR A 23 48.94 8.26 -3.00
CA THR A 23 49.16 9.71 -3.20
C THR A 23 47.83 10.46 -3.33
N GLY A 24 47.23 10.77 -2.17
CA GLY A 24 46.24 11.83 -1.99
C GLY A 24 44.82 11.53 -2.47
N GLY A 25 43.95 11.09 -1.55
CA GLY A 25 42.51 11.40 -1.54
C GLY A 25 41.63 10.99 -2.73
N GLY A 26 42.11 10.15 -3.66
CA GLY A 26 41.33 9.70 -4.82
C GLY A 26 40.28 8.67 -4.42
N LYS A 27 38.99 9.02 -4.57
CA LYS A 27 37.88 8.07 -4.43
C LYS A 27 38.04 6.99 -5.51
N ALA A 28 37.56 5.76 -5.26
CA ALA A 28 37.55 4.65 -6.22
C ALA A 28 36.99 4.98 -7.63
N GLY A 29 36.34 6.14 -7.79
CA GLY A 29 35.91 6.70 -9.08
C GLY A 29 37.04 7.09 -10.04
N ASP A 30 38.23 7.49 -9.58
CA ASP A 30 39.26 8.03 -10.48
C ASP A 30 39.86 6.99 -11.44
N VAL A 31 40.00 5.73 -11.00
CA VAL A 31 40.49 4.62 -11.84
C VAL A 31 39.41 4.14 -12.81
N ALA A 32 38.15 4.08 -12.35
CA ALA A 32 37.02 3.76 -13.20
C ALA A 32 36.86 4.81 -14.31
N ASP A 33 36.96 6.10 -13.99
CA ASP A 33 36.88 7.20 -14.94
C ASP A 33 38.01 7.18 -15.97
N LEU A 34 39.22 6.78 -15.57
CA LEU A 34 40.34 6.62 -16.49
C LEU A 34 40.13 5.43 -17.45
N LEU A 35 39.63 4.31 -16.94
CA LEU A 35 39.27 3.14 -17.75
C LEU A 35 38.11 3.45 -18.70
N ILE A 36 37.07 4.16 -18.25
CA ILE A 36 35.94 4.61 -19.08
C ILE A 36 36.44 5.51 -20.22
N LYS A 37 37.28 6.53 -19.91
CA LYS A 37 37.87 7.42 -20.92
C LYS A 37 38.69 6.67 -21.95
N GLU A 38 39.45 5.66 -21.54
CA GLU A 38 40.24 4.85 -22.46
C GLU A 38 39.37 3.88 -23.28
N CYS A 39 38.32 3.31 -22.69
CA CYS A 39 37.32 2.48 -23.40
C CYS A 39 36.65 3.27 -24.53
N LEU A 40 36.20 4.50 -24.25
CA LEU A 40 35.57 5.38 -25.24
C LEU A 40 36.53 5.78 -26.37
N LYS A 41 37.82 6.03 -26.07
CA LYS A 41 38.85 6.36 -27.09
C LYS A 41 39.14 5.21 -28.04
N VAL A 42 39.06 3.97 -27.56
CA VAL A 42 39.48 2.78 -28.31
C VAL A 42 38.31 2.16 -29.08
N TRP A 43 37.08 2.24 -28.56
CA TRP A 43 35.90 1.67 -29.20
C TRP A 43 35.65 2.21 -30.62
N GLY A 44 35.91 3.50 -30.86
CA GLY A 44 35.80 4.11 -32.20
C GLY A 44 36.84 3.67 -33.24
N LYS A 45 37.86 2.87 -32.87
CA LYS A 45 39.01 2.51 -33.74
C LYS A 45 39.07 1.03 -34.16
N GLY A 46 38.09 0.22 -33.74
CA GLY A 46 37.95 -1.21 -34.12
C GLY A 46 38.88 -2.20 -33.37
N PRO A 47 38.56 -3.52 -33.39
CA PRO A 47 39.17 -4.54 -32.52
C PRO A 47 40.66 -4.80 -32.74
N LYS A 48 41.18 -4.57 -33.96
CA LYS A 48 42.61 -4.79 -34.30
C LYS A 48 43.54 -3.76 -33.63
N ASN A 49 43.05 -2.56 -33.35
CA ASN A 49 43.83 -1.49 -32.71
C ASN A 49 43.82 -1.59 -31.18
N VAL A 50 42.85 -2.29 -30.59
CA VAL A 50 42.71 -2.44 -29.12
C VAL A 50 43.91 -3.18 -28.52
N LYS A 51 44.43 -4.23 -29.18
CA LYS A 51 45.52 -5.06 -28.63
C LYS A 51 46.82 -4.30 -28.35
N LYS A 52 47.03 -3.14 -28.98
CA LYS A 52 48.22 -2.28 -28.77
C LYS A 52 48.02 -1.21 -27.69
N THR A 53 46.85 -1.15 -27.06
CA THR A 53 46.49 -0.16 -26.04
C THR A 53 46.67 -0.73 -24.63
N SER A 54 46.74 0.14 -23.63
CA SER A 54 46.79 -0.26 -22.21
C SER A 54 45.60 -1.14 -21.82
N LEU A 55 44.41 -0.85 -22.36
CA LEU A 55 43.21 -1.67 -22.16
C LEU A 55 43.35 -3.07 -22.78
N GLY A 56 43.86 -3.16 -24.00
CA GLY A 56 44.13 -4.45 -24.65
C GLY A 56 45.11 -5.32 -23.87
N LEU A 57 46.18 -4.72 -23.34
CA LEU A 57 47.15 -5.40 -22.48
C LEU A 57 46.51 -5.93 -21.19
N ILE A 58 45.65 -5.14 -20.55
CA ILE A 58 44.89 -5.58 -19.35
C ILE A 58 44.01 -6.78 -19.70
N LEU A 59 43.22 -6.69 -20.78
CA LEU A 59 42.32 -7.77 -21.20
C LEU A 59 43.07 -9.07 -21.53
N THR A 60 44.17 -8.98 -22.28
CA THR A 60 45.00 -10.16 -22.63
C THR A 60 45.67 -10.76 -21.39
N THR A 61 46.10 -9.93 -20.44
CA THR A 61 46.70 -10.41 -19.18
C THR A 61 45.68 -11.15 -18.32
N LEU A 62 44.44 -10.62 -18.22
CA LEU A 62 43.36 -11.27 -17.50
C LEU A 62 42.96 -12.59 -18.16
N GLU A 63 42.84 -12.62 -19.49
CA GLU A 63 42.56 -13.85 -20.24
C GLU A 63 43.63 -14.93 -20.00
N THR A 64 44.91 -14.54 -20.09
CA THR A 64 46.03 -15.45 -19.82
C THR A 64 46.01 -15.95 -18.37
N SER A 65 45.66 -15.07 -17.42
CA SER A 65 45.57 -15.42 -16.00
C SER A 65 44.44 -16.43 -15.71
N LEU A 66 43.29 -16.28 -16.38
CA LEU A 66 42.20 -17.26 -16.29
C LEU A 66 42.61 -18.63 -16.82
N GLY A 67 43.44 -18.68 -17.86
CA GLY A 67 43.99 -19.92 -18.41
C GLY A 67 45.12 -20.54 -17.59
N SER A 68 46.00 -19.72 -16.99
CA SER A 68 47.19 -20.21 -16.26
C SER A 68 46.89 -20.63 -14.82
N VAL A 69 45.85 -20.06 -14.21
CA VAL A 69 45.47 -20.31 -12.81
C VAL A 69 44.53 -21.52 -12.70
N SER A 70 44.58 -22.46 -13.65
CA SER A 70 43.64 -23.58 -13.81
C SER A 70 43.62 -24.62 -12.68
N ALA A 71 44.36 -24.42 -11.57
CA ALA A 71 44.07 -25.12 -10.33
C ALA A 71 42.82 -24.48 -9.70
N ALA A 72 41.67 -25.12 -9.87
CA ALA A 72 40.34 -24.74 -9.38
C ALA A 72 40.28 -24.34 -7.88
N SER A 73 41.36 -24.57 -7.13
CA SER A 73 41.52 -24.39 -5.70
C SER A 73 42.43 -23.22 -5.28
N SER A 74 43.01 -22.44 -6.19
CA SER A 74 43.86 -21.30 -5.79
C SER A 74 43.03 -20.09 -5.30
N GLY A 75 43.41 -19.50 -4.16
CA GLY A 75 42.83 -18.23 -3.67
C GLY A 75 43.01 -17.05 -4.64
N ALA A 76 44.05 -17.11 -5.48
CA ALA A 76 44.33 -16.10 -6.48
C ALA A 76 43.25 -16.01 -7.56
N LEU A 77 42.60 -17.14 -7.91
CA LEU A 77 41.55 -17.17 -8.94
C LEU A 77 40.34 -16.33 -8.56
N GLY A 78 39.92 -16.36 -7.28
CA GLY A 78 38.80 -15.55 -6.80
C GLY A 78 39.03 -14.04 -6.95
N ASN A 79 40.27 -13.60 -6.75
CA ASN A 79 40.67 -12.20 -6.98
C ASN A 79 40.66 -11.84 -8.47
N VAL A 80 41.19 -12.73 -9.32
CA VAL A 80 41.18 -12.54 -10.79
C VAL A 80 39.74 -12.41 -11.30
N LEU A 81 38.83 -13.30 -10.86
CA LEU A 81 37.41 -13.23 -11.23
C LEU A 81 36.77 -11.90 -10.79
N SER A 82 37.08 -11.42 -9.58
CA SER A 82 36.56 -10.13 -9.08
C SER A 82 37.06 -8.94 -9.92
N VAL A 83 38.32 -8.99 -10.39
CA VAL A 83 38.85 -7.96 -11.31
C VAL A 83 38.18 -8.04 -12.67
N VAL A 84 37.97 -9.25 -13.22
CA VAL A 84 37.27 -9.45 -14.49
C VAL A 84 35.84 -8.92 -14.42
N GLU A 85 35.12 -9.17 -13.32
CA GLU A 85 33.78 -8.64 -13.08
C GLU A 85 33.76 -7.10 -13.13
N GLY A 86 34.71 -6.45 -12.45
CA GLY A 86 34.85 -5.00 -12.46
C GLY A 86 35.16 -4.43 -13.84
N VAL A 87 36.08 -5.04 -14.57
CA VAL A 87 36.44 -4.62 -15.94
C VAL A 87 35.25 -4.75 -16.89
N ILE A 88 34.53 -5.87 -16.86
CA ILE A 88 33.33 -6.05 -17.70
C ILE A 88 32.24 -5.05 -17.35
N SER A 89 32.05 -4.75 -16.06
CA SER A 89 31.09 -3.73 -15.62
C SER A 89 31.41 -2.34 -16.19
N VAL A 90 32.69 -1.96 -16.22
CA VAL A 90 33.14 -0.70 -16.83
C VAL A 90 32.91 -0.69 -18.35
N LEU A 91 33.16 -1.81 -19.02
CA LEU A 91 32.90 -1.96 -20.46
C LEU A 91 31.42 -1.87 -20.84
N GLY A 92 30.51 -2.00 -19.88
CA GLY A 92 29.06 -1.84 -20.07
C GLY A 92 28.58 -0.39 -20.08
N THR A 93 29.47 0.58 -19.84
CA THR A 93 29.11 2.01 -19.89
C THR A 93 28.81 2.43 -21.33
N ASN A 94 27.61 2.98 -21.56
CA ASN A 94 27.17 3.50 -22.86
C ASN A 94 26.39 4.80 -22.64
N SER A 95 26.54 5.78 -23.54
CA SER A 95 25.78 7.03 -23.57
C SER A 95 24.38 6.88 -24.19
N GLU A 96 24.15 5.84 -24.99
CA GLU A 96 22.90 5.64 -25.75
C GLU A 96 22.06 4.46 -25.23
N VAL A 97 20.72 4.56 -25.38
CA VAL A 97 19.77 3.53 -24.94
C VAL A 97 19.45 2.53 -26.03
N GLY A 98 19.61 1.24 -25.70
CA GLY A 98 19.58 0.16 -26.69
C GLY A 98 20.83 0.12 -27.58
N GLY A 99 21.83 0.97 -27.34
CA GLY A 99 23.07 1.00 -28.10
C GLY A 99 24.03 -0.11 -27.70
N GLN A 100 24.91 -0.49 -28.63
CA GLN A 100 25.99 -1.45 -28.36
C GLN A 100 26.98 -0.89 -27.34
N THR A 101 27.47 -1.74 -26.44
CA THR A 101 28.50 -1.38 -25.47
C THR A 101 29.87 -1.90 -25.92
N PRO A 102 30.98 -1.30 -25.47
CA PRO A 102 32.31 -1.85 -25.68
C PRO A 102 32.45 -3.31 -25.23
N ALA A 103 31.67 -3.73 -24.23
CA ALA A 103 31.67 -5.10 -23.73
C ALA A 103 31.33 -6.12 -24.82
N ILE A 104 30.45 -5.80 -25.79
CA ILE A 104 30.06 -6.72 -26.87
C ILE A 104 31.29 -7.18 -27.68
N THR A 105 32.24 -6.29 -27.92
CA THR A 105 33.45 -6.60 -28.69
C THR A 105 34.62 -7.09 -27.82
N LEU A 106 34.74 -6.58 -26.59
CA LEU A 106 35.96 -6.72 -25.78
C LEU A 106 35.86 -7.79 -24.68
N ALA A 107 34.66 -8.07 -24.16
CA ALA A 107 34.45 -9.08 -23.12
C ALA A 107 34.36 -10.55 -23.60
N PRO A 108 34.06 -10.90 -24.87
CA PRO A 108 33.84 -12.30 -25.26
C PRO A 108 34.95 -13.30 -24.90
N PRO A 109 36.26 -12.99 -25.05
CA PRO A 109 37.32 -13.94 -24.67
C PRO A 109 37.31 -14.25 -23.17
N LEU A 110 37.15 -13.22 -22.34
CA LEU A 110 37.06 -13.36 -20.88
C LEU A 110 35.82 -14.16 -20.47
N LEU A 111 34.68 -13.86 -21.08
CA LEU A 111 33.43 -14.56 -20.80
C LEU A 111 33.50 -16.04 -21.18
N LYS A 112 34.11 -16.38 -22.34
CA LYS A 112 34.32 -17.78 -22.75
C LYS A 112 35.20 -18.53 -21.75
N ALA A 113 36.32 -17.93 -21.33
CA ALA A 113 37.21 -18.53 -20.35
C ALA A 113 36.51 -18.79 -19.01
N VAL A 114 35.75 -17.81 -18.50
CA VAL A 114 34.97 -17.97 -17.26
C VAL A 114 33.85 -19.00 -17.41
N GLY A 115 33.16 -19.02 -18.55
CA GLY A 115 32.13 -20.02 -18.84
C GLY A 115 32.66 -21.46 -18.84
N THR A 116 33.87 -21.67 -19.37
CA THR A 116 34.56 -22.97 -19.31
C THR A 116 34.94 -23.33 -17.86
N LEU A 117 35.54 -22.41 -17.10
CA LEU A 117 35.89 -22.64 -15.69
C LEU A 117 34.65 -22.97 -14.84
N ARG A 118 33.54 -22.27 -15.10
CA ARG A 118 32.28 -22.46 -14.39
C ARG A 118 31.62 -23.82 -14.63
N GLY A 119 31.93 -24.45 -15.77
CA GLY A 119 31.48 -25.80 -16.12
C GLY A 119 32.27 -26.93 -15.45
N VAL A 120 33.42 -26.64 -14.84
CA VAL A 120 34.26 -27.66 -14.19
C VAL A 120 33.53 -28.26 -12.97
N PRO A 121 33.51 -29.60 -12.80
CA PRO A 121 32.99 -30.26 -11.61
C PRO A 121 33.69 -29.72 -10.34
N ASP A 122 32.92 -29.52 -9.26
CA ASP A 122 33.42 -29.05 -7.96
C ASP A 122 34.22 -27.73 -7.99
N PHE A 123 33.96 -26.87 -8.98
CA PHE A 123 34.57 -25.55 -9.05
C PHE A 123 34.28 -24.70 -7.79
N MET A 124 35.31 -24.37 -7.01
CA MET A 124 35.14 -23.69 -5.71
C MET A 124 34.65 -22.23 -5.83
N TRP A 125 34.89 -21.57 -6.96
CA TRP A 125 34.59 -20.15 -7.16
C TRP A 125 33.33 -19.88 -8.00
N ARG A 126 32.34 -20.79 -7.93
CA ARG A 126 31.09 -20.68 -8.71
C ARG A 126 30.39 -19.34 -8.55
N GLU A 127 30.25 -18.86 -7.32
CA GLU A 127 29.59 -17.57 -7.04
C GLU A 127 30.32 -16.38 -7.69
N LYS A 128 31.66 -16.39 -7.66
CA LYS A 128 32.47 -15.33 -8.29
C LYS A 128 32.39 -15.39 -9.82
N ALA A 129 32.38 -16.58 -10.40
CA ALA A 129 32.14 -16.74 -11.83
C ALA A 129 30.71 -16.32 -12.23
N ASP A 130 29.71 -16.63 -11.40
CA ASP A 130 28.33 -16.18 -11.60
C ASP A 130 28.22 -14.65 -11.51
N GLY A 131 29.02 -14.00 -10.65
CA GLY A 131 29.18 -12.54 -10.60
C GLY A 131 29.73 -11.96 -11.91
N VAL A 132 30.79 -12.56 -12.46
CA VAL A 132 31.34 -12.17 -13.78
C VAL A 132 30.30 -12.35 -14.90
N ILE A 133 29.61 -13.49 -14.92
CA ILE A 133 28.54 -13.78 -15.89
C ILE A 133 27.42 -12.75 -15.76
N GLY A 134 27.00 -12.43 -14.54
CA GLY A 134 26.01 -11.39 -14.28
C GLY A 134 26.45 -10.02 -14.78
N ALA A 135 27.70 -9.63 -14.53
CA ALA A 135 28.27 -8.39 -15.07
C ALA A 135 28.27 -8.38 -16.61
N ALA A 136 28.58 -9.51 -17.25
CA ALA A 136 28.55 -9.63 -18.71
C ALA A 136 27.12 -9.49 -19.27
N ILE A 137 26.11 -10.11 -18.63
CA ILE A 137 24.71 -9.96 -19.02
C ILE A 137 24.28 -8.48 -18.94
N ARG A 138 24.59 -7.80 -17.83
CA ARG A 138 24.28 -6.37 -17.65
C ARG A 138 24.96 -5.51 -18.71
N ALA A 139 26.24 -5.77 -18.98
CA ALA A 139 27.09 -4.95 -19.84
C ALA A 139 26.80 -5.15 -21.33
N MET A 140 26.60 -6.39 -21.79
CA MET A 140 26.46 -6.72 -23.22
C MET A 140 25.00 -6.84 -23.68
N GLY A 141 24.08 -7.07 -22.74
CA GLY A 141 22.72 -7.49 -23.04
C GLY A 141 22.60 -8.98 -23.33
N PRO A 142 21.38 -9.54 -23.20
CA PRO A 142 21.16 -10.98 -23.28
C PRO A 142 21.42 -11.58 -24.67
N ALA A 143 21.15 -10.84 -25.75
CA ALA A 143 21.33 -11.32 -27.12
C ALA A 143 22.82 -11.60 -27.42
N ALA A 144 23.67 -10.57 -27.29
CA ALA A 144 25.11 -10.69 -27.50
C ALA A 144 25.76 -11.64 -26.49
N PHE A 145 25.27 -11.67 -25.25
CA PHE A 145 25.73 -12.62 -24.24
C PHE A 145 25.51 -14.09 -24.69
N LEU A 146 24.31 -14.42 -25.18
CA LEU A 146 23.95 -15.79 -25.57
C LEU A 146 24.65 -16.25 -26.86
N GLU A 147 25.09 -15.33 -27.72
CA GLU A 147 25.97 -15.65 -28.86
C GLU A 147 27.35 -16.12 -28.38
N VAL A 148 27.85 -15.56 -27.28
CA VAL A 148 29.15 -15.93 -26.70
C VAL A 148 29.05 -17.18 -25.84
N LEU A 149 28.02 -17.27 -24.98
CA LEU A 149 27.80 -18.36 -24.05
C LEU A 149 26.35 -18.90 -24.17
N PRO A 150 26.08 -19.79 -25.16
CA PRO A 150 24.75 -20.34 -25.37
C PRO A 150 24.33 -21.32 -24.27
N MET A 151 23.02 -21.41 -24.00
CA MET A 151 22.47 -22.25 -22.91
C MET A 151 22.44 -23.74 -23.22
N ASN A 152 22.34 -24.13 -24.50
CA ASN A 152 22.36 -25.53 -24.95
C ASN A 152 21.29 -26.42 -24.27
N LEU A 153 20.08 -25.89 -24.06
CA LEU A 153 19.03 -26.62 -23.32
C LEU A 153 18.29 -27.65 -24.17
N ILE A 154 18.29 -27.47 -25.50
CA ILE A 154 17.66 -28.40 -26.43
C ILE A 154 18.69 -29.48 -26.76
N PRO A 155 18.37 -30.77 -26.59
CA PRO A 155 19.26 -31.86 -26.97
C PRO A 155 19.64 -31.78 -28.46
N ASP A 156 20.94 -31.81 -28.72
CA ASP A 156 21.50 -31.78 -30.07
C ASP A 156 21.95 -33.20 -30.47
N LYS A 157 21.38 -33.73 -31.57
CA LYS A 157 21.70 -35.09 -32.05
C LYS A 157 23.13 -35.17 -32.59
N ASP A 158 23.66 -34.07 -33.11
CA ASP A 158 25.00 -34.01 -33.71
C ASP A 158 26.07 -33.67 -32.66
N ALA A 159 25.67 -33.23 -31.46
CA ALA A 159 26.55 -32.91 -30.34
C ALA A 159 25.96 -33.36 -28.98
N PRO A 160 25.80 -34.68 -28.74
CA PRO A 160 25.12 -35.20 -27.55
C PRO A 160 25.85 -34.93 -26.22
N ASN A 161 27.16 -34.70 -26.25
CA ASN A 161 27.98 -34.40 -25.06
C ASN A 161 28.08 -32.90 -24.76
N ARG A 162 27.20 -32.07 -25.34
CA ARG A 162 27.20 -30.62 -25.11
C ARG A 162 26.53 -30.32 -23.78
N ASP A 163 27.30 -29.84 -22.81
CA ASP A 163 26.77 -29.50 -21.48
C ASP A 163 25.67 -28.44 -21.56
N GLY A 164 24.50 -28.78 -21.00
CA GLY A 164 23.38 -27.88 -20.80
C GLY A 164 23.67 -26.89 -19.67
N ARG A 165 23.51 -25.59 -19.94
CA ARG A 165 23.80 -24.50 -19.00
C ARG A 165 22.51 -23.89 -18.42
N ALA A 166 21.64 -24.73 -17.86
CA ALA A 166 20.36 -24.29 -17.28
C ALA A 166 20.53 -23.23 -16.17
N TYR A 167 21.67 -23.23 -15.46
CA TYR A 167 22.00 -22.21 -14.46
C TYR A 167 22.07 -20.78 -15.00
N LEU A 168 22.17 -20.59 -16.33
CA LEU A 168 22.15 -19.27 -16.95
C LEU A 168 20.77 -18.61 -16.92
N LEU A 169 19.67 -19.38 -16.88
CA LEU A 169 18.31 -18.82 -16.84
C LEU A 169 18.06 -17.93 -15.61
N PRO A 170 18.32 -18.37 -14.36
CA PRO A 170 18.15 -17.50 -13.19
C PRO A 170 19.15 -16.33 -13.19
N LEU A 171 20.37 -16.53 -13.71
CA LEU A 171 21.34 -15.44 -13.84
C LEU A 171 20.87 -14.38 -14.83
N LEU A 172 20.28 -14.77 -15.97
CA LEU A 172 19.65 -13.85 -16.89
C LEU A 172 18.53 -13.08 -16.20
N ALA A 173 17.56 -13.78 -15.59
CA ALA A 173 16.44 -13.13 -14.92
C ALA A 173 16.88 -12.10 -13.85
N ALA A 174 17.96 -12.37 -13.12
CA ALA A 174 18.49 -11.48 -12.08
C ALA A 174 19.33 -10.29 -12.62
N ASN A 175 19.85 -10.36 -13.84
CA ASN A 175 20.84 -9.41 -14.37
C ASN A 175 20.40 -8.65 -15.63
N LEU A 176 19.14 -8.78 -16.05
CA LEU A 176 18.60 -7.95 -17.14
C LEU A 176 18.48 -6.48 -16.71
N VAL A 177 18.99 -5.58 -17.55
CA VAL A 177 18.96 -4.13 -17.33
C VAL A 177 18.12 -3.47 -18.42
N PRO A 178 17.28 -2.47 -18.11
CA PRO A 178 16.40 -1.80 -19.08
C PRO A 178 17.12 -1.27 -20.34
N ARG A 179 18.39 -0.89 -20.22
CA ARG A 179 19.16 -0.31 -21.33
C ARG A 179 19.57 -1.33 -22.39
N THR A 180 19.75 -2.59 -22.01
CA THR A 180 20.30 -3.65 -22.87
C THR A 180 19.31 -4.79 -23.13
N ALA A 181 18.22 -4.87 -22.36
CA ALA A 181 17.16 -5.84 -22.56
C ALA A 181 16.17 -5.33 -23.62
N GLU A 182 16.01 -6.09 -24.71
CA GLU A 182 15.08 -5.76 -25.79
C GLU A 182 14.01 -6.83 -25.90
N LEU A 183 12.73 -6.42 -25.82
CA LEU A 183 11.62 -7.37 -25.83
C LEU A 183 11.57 -8.22 -27.11
N ARG A 184 11.96 -7.67 -28.26
CA ARG A 184 12.07 -8.42 -29.52
C ARG A 184 12.93 -9.68 -29.40
N HIS A 185 14.00 -9.63 -28.60
CA HIS A 185 14.90 -10.77 -28.41
C HIS A 185 14.22 -11.88 -27.61
N PHE A 186 13.43 -11.54 -26.60
CA PHE A 186 12.63 -12.53 -25.87
C PHE A 186 11.69 -13.27 -26.82
N VAL A 187 11.02 -12.53 -27.71
CA VAL A 187 10.09 -13.12 -28.67
C VAL A 187 10.80 -13.97 -29.72
N SER A 188 11.95 -13.55 -30.23
CA SER A 188 12.66 -14.31 -31.27
C SER A 188 13.46 -15.51 -30.74
N HIS A 189 13.89 -15.48 -29.46
CA HIS A 189 14.75 -16.52 -28.87
C HIS A 189 14.04 -17.36 -27.80
N PHE A 190 13.44 -16.71 -26.80
CA PHE A 190 12.90 -17.39 -25.63
C PHE A 190 11.52 -18.00 -25.84
N VAL A 191 10.68 -17.40 -26.71
CA VAL A 191 9.38 -18.00 -27.06
C VAL A 191 9.56 -19.33 -27.81
N PRO A 192 10.34 -19.43 -28.91
CA PRO A 192 10.58 -20.72 -29.57
C PRO A 192 11.30 -21.73 -28.66
N LEU A 193 12.18 -21.25 -27.76
CA LEU A 193 12.81 -22.11 -26.77
C LEU A 193 11.77 -22.69 -25.80
N SER A 194 10.86 -21.87 -25.29
CA SER A 194 9.79 -22.31 -24.38
C SER A 194 8.86 -23.31 -25.07
N GLU A 195 8.53 -23.12 -26.35
CA GLU A 195 7.70 -24.03 -27.13
C GLU A 195 8.38 -25.40 -27.27
N LYS A 196 9.66 -25.42 -27.65
CA LYS A 196 10.44 -26.68 -27.75
C LYS A 196 10.59 -27.38 -26.40
N LEU A 197 10.81 -26.63 -25.32
CA LEU A 197 10.87 -27.21 -23.96
C LEU A 197 9.53 -27.83 -23.56
N PHE A 198 8.42 -27.20 -23.94
CA PHE A 198 7.07 -27.73 -23.69
C PHE A 198 6.79 -28.99 -24.51
N GLU A 199 7.24 -29.05 -25.77
CA GLU A 199 7.19 -30.27 -26.59
C GLU A 199 8.00 -31.41 -25.95
N LEU A 200 9.23 -31.13 -25.49
CA LEU A 200 10.06 -32.12 -24.79
C LEU A 200 9.44 -32.59 -23.47
N GLN A 201 8.80 -31.69 -22.72
CA GLN A 201 8.06 -32.02 -21.50
C GLN A 201 6.92 -33.02 -21.77
N ASN A 202 6.19 -32.84 -22.87
CA ASN A 202 5.05 -33.68 -23.22
C ASN A 202 5.44 -35.01 -23.87
N THR A 203 6.57 -35.06 -24.56
CA THR A 203 7.05 -36.27 -25.26
C THR A 203 7.89 -37.20 -24.38
N THR A 204 8.47 -36.70 -23.29
CA THR A 204 9.28 -37.55 -22.39
C THR A 204 8.41 -38.42 -21.47
N GLU A 205 8.76 -39.71 -21.39
CA GLU A 205 8.16 -40.67 -20.45
C GLU A 205 8.84 -40.62 -19.07
N LYS A 206 10.02 -40.01 -18.98
CA LYS A 206 10.80 -39.94 -17.75
C LYS A 206 10.37 -38.74 -16.89
N GLU A 207 9.83 -39.04 -15.72
CA GLU A 207 9.34 -38.01 -14.78
C GLU A 207 10.43 -37.01 -14.36
N GLY A 208 11.67 -37.48 -14.17
CA GLY A 208 12.79 -36.60 -13.82
C GLY A 208 13.10 -35.57 -14.91
N GLU A 209 13.10 -35.98 -16.18
CA GLU A 209 13.32 -35.07 -17.32
C GLU A 209 12.15 -34.11 -17.50
N ARG A 210 10.90 -34.60 -17.36
CA ARG A 210 9.69 -33.78 -17.41
C ARG A 210 9.77 -32.59 -16.45
N LYS A 211 10.17 -32.85 -15.21
CA LYS A 211 10.31 -31.81 -14.17
C LYS A 211 11.44 -30.82 -14.47
N ILE A 212 12.54 -31.27 -15.08
CA ILE A 212 13.62 -30.39 -15.51
C ILE A 212 13.10 -29.40 -16.59
N TRP A 213 12.33 -29.90 -17.56
CA TRP A 213 11.75 -29.06 -18.61
C TRP A 213 10.72 -28.08 -18.06
N GLU A 214 9.87 -28.52 -17.14
CA GLU A 214 8.92 -27.66 -16.42
C GLU A 214 9.65 -26.49 -15.73
N VAL A 215 10.70 -26.79 -14.96
CA VAL A 215 11.51 -25.78 -14.27
C VAL A 215 12.17 -24.82 -15.26
N CYS A 216 12.67 -25.31 -16.39
CA CYS A 216 13.25 -24.46 -17.43
C CYS A 216 12.21 -23.51 -18.04
N ILE A 217 11.00 -23.99 -18.34
CA ILE A 217 9.90 -23.16 -18.85
C ILE A 217 9.57 -22.05 -17.85
N HIS A 218 9.45 -22.39 -16.56
CA HIS A 218 9.21 -21.40 -15.51
C HIS A 218 10.29 -20.33 -15.43
N GLN A 219 11.57 -20.72 -15.53
CA GLN A 219 12.69 -19.78 -15.47
C GLN A 219 12.82 -18.94 -16.76
N VAL A 220 12.45 -19.48 -17.92
CA VAL A 220 12.33 -18.69 -19.15
C VAL A 220 11.30 -17.57 -18.94
N TRP A 221 10.10 -17.90 -18.48
CA TRP A 221 9.05 -16.90 -18.26
C TRP A 221 9.31 -15.97 -17.06
N SER A 222 10.09 -16.38 -16.06
CA SER A 222 10.51 -15.47 -14.98
C SER A 222 11.42 -14.34 -15.48
N SER A 223 12.20 -14.59 -16.54
CA SER A 223 13.02 -13.57 -17.18
C SER A 223 12.22 -12.54 -17.98
N PHE A 224 10.97 -12.85 -18.37
CA PHE A 224 10.10 -11.98 -19.18
C PHE A 224 9.96 -10.58 -18.60
N ARG A 225 9.84 -10.47 -17.26
CA ARG A 225 9.77 -9.17 -16.57
C ARG A 225 10.97 -8.28 -16.90
N GLY A 226 12.18 -8.83 -16.91
CA GLY A 226 13.40 -8.07 -17.18
C GLY A 226 13.46 -7.55 -18.62
N TYR A 227 12.82 -8.23 -19.57
CA TYR A 227 12.67 -7.74 -20.94
C TYR A 227 11.60 -6.65 -21.07
N CYS A 228 10.57 -6.71 -20.23
CA CYS A 228 9.49 -5.73 -20.21
C CYS A 228 9.86 -4.39 -19.57
N THR A 229 11.01 -4.30 -18.89
CA THR A 229 11.51 -3.02 -18.36
C THR A 229 12.27 -2.20 -19.40
N GLY A 230 12.68 -2.80 -20.52
CA GLY A 230 13.45 -2.15 -21.56
C GLY A 230 12.66 -1.12 -22.37
N LEU A 231 13.35 -0.05 -22.79
CA LEU A 231 12.76 1.04 -23.58
C LEU A 231 12.84 0.78 -25.09
N ALA A 232 13.81 -0.03 -25.53
CA ALA A 232 14.07 -0.32 -26.93
C ALA A 232 13.35 -1.60 -27.40
N GLY A 233 12.89 -1.59 -28.66
CA GLY A 233 12.34 -2.79 -29.29
C GLY A 233 10.97 -3.23 -28.76
N LEU A 234 10.27 -2.37 -28.00
CA LEU A 234 8.99 -2.71 -27.36
C LEU A 234 7.87 -2.90 -28.40
N LYS A 235 7.75 -1.98 -29.36
CA LYS A 235 6.72 -2.03 -30.40
C LYS A 235 6.93 -3.23 -31.33
N GLU A 236 8.17 -3.52 -31.67
CA GLU A 236 8.55 -4.67 -32.51
C GLU A 236 8.37 -5.99 -31.74
N GLY A 237 8.64 -6.00 -30.43
CA GLY A 237 8.48 -7.16 -29.57
C GLY A 237 7.01 -7.50 -29.28
N LEU A 238 6.16 -6.53 -28.99
CA LEU A 238 4.72 -6.72 -28.76
C LEU A 238 3.93 -6.88 -30.08
N SER A 239 4.37 -7.81 -30.90
CA SER A 239 3.67 -8.21 -32.12
C SER A 239 2.31 -8.86 -31.83
N THR A 240 1.39 -8.79 -32.79
CA THR A 240 0.06 -9.42 -32.67
C THR A 240 0.12 -10.92 -32.32
N PRO A 241 0.98 -11.75 -32.95
CA PRO A 241 1.11 -13.16 -32.59
C PRO A 241 1.55 -13.34 -31.13
N PHE A 242 2.49 -12.52 -30.65
CA PHE A 242 2.96 -12.62 -29.28
C PHE A 242 1.88 -12.20 -28.26
N LEU A 243 1.08 -11.17 -28.56
CA LEU A 243 -0.06 -10.79 -27.71
C LEU A 243 -1.13 -11.88 -27.65
N GLN A 244 -1.39 -12.58 -28.77
CA GLN A 244 -2.28 -13.73 -28.80
C GLN A 244 -1.74 -14.90 -27.97
N LEU A 245 -0.44 -15.17 -28.05
CA LEU A 245 0.24 -16.17 -27.20
C LEU A 245 0.11 -15.81 -25.72
N LEU A 246 0.41 -14.57 -25.32
CA LEU A 246 0.28 -14.12 -23.93
C LEU A 246 -1.15 -14.29 -23.43
N THR A 247 -2.15 -13.95 -24.26
CA THR A 247 -3.57 -14.13 -23.93
C THR A 247 -3.90 -15.61 -23.71
N SER A 248 -3.46 -16.49 -24.61
CA SER A 248 -3.64 -17.93 -24.49
C SER A 248 -3.02 -18.48 -23.21
N LEU A 249 -1.78 -18.09 -22.90
CA LEU A 249 -1.07 -18.54 -21.71
C LEU A 249 -1.72 -18.03 -20.41
N LEU A 250 -2.19 -16.78 -20.37
CA LEU A 250 -2.88 -16.24 -19.21
C LEU A 250 -4.15 -17.01 -18.85
N TYR A 251 -4.86 -17.52 -19.87
CA TYR A 251 -6.06 -18.35 -19.69
C TYR A 251 -5.74 -19.81 -19.40
N SER A 252 -4.82 -20.42 -20.15
CA SER A 252 -4.58 -21.87 -20.13
C SER A 252 -3.52 -22.35 -19.14
N GLN A 253 -2.59 -21.47 -18.71
CA GLN A 253 -1.43 -21.85 -17.89
C GLN A 253 -1.38 -21.06 -16.57
N PRO A 254 -2.09 -21.50 -15.51
CA PRO A 254 -2.10 -20.83 -14.21
C PRO A 254 -0.71 -20.64 -13.59
N THR A 255 0.19 -21.62 -13.80
CA THR A 255 1.53 -21.62 -13.21
C THR A 255 2.45 -20.54 -13.81
N LEU A 256 2.19 -20.10 -15.05
CA LEU A 256 2.93 -19.03 -15.73
C LEU A 256 2.33 -17.63 -15.51
N ARG A 257 1.07 -17.57 -15.07
CA ARG A 257 0.28 -16.34 -14.97
C ARG A 257 0.99 -15.25 -14.16
N VAL A 258 1.57 -15.59 -13.01
CA VAL A 258 2.28 -14.62 -12.14
C VAL A 258 3.46 -13.99 -12.86
N SER A 259 4.29 -14.79 -13.52
CA SER A 259 5.45 -14.30 -14.29
C SER A 259 5.04 -13.40 -15.44
N ILE A 260 3.99 -13.79 -16.18
CA ILE A 260 3.44 -12.98 -17.28
C ILE A 260 2.88 -11.66 -16.77
N LEU A 261 2.06 -11.68 -15.71
CA LEU A 261 1.48 -10.48 -15.12
C LEU A 261 2.55 -9.51 -14.61
N HIS A 262 3.63 -10.01 -14.01
CA HIS A 262 4.76 -9.17 -13.63
C HIS A 262 5.44 -8.49 -14.82
N GLY A 263 5.55 -9.18 -15.97
CA GLY A 263 6.03 -8.56 -17.21
C GLY A 263 5.06 -7.52 -17.75
N VAL A 264 3.76 -7.85 -17.86
CA VAL A 264 2.72 -6.93 -18.32
C VAL A 264 2.60 -5.68 -17.42
N ARG A 265 2.84 -5.84 -16.11
CA ARG A 265 2.98 -4.73 -15.16
C ARG A 265 4.19 -3.87 -15.49
N ALA A 266 5.34 -4.51 -15.69
CA ALA A 266 6.61 -3.84 -15.95
C ALA A 266 6.56 -2.99 -17.22
N LEU A 267 5.89 -3.45 -18.29
CA LEU A 267 5.70 -2.69 -19.53
C LEU A 267 5.17 -1.27 -19.28
N VAL A 268 4.19 -1.13 -18.38
CA VAL A 268 3.60 0.18 -18.05
C VAL A 268 4.41 0.90 -16.98
N ALA A 269 4.77 0.19 -15.91
CA ALA A 269 5.42 0.78 -14.76
C ALA A 269 6.82 1.35 -15.08
N SER A 270 7.63 0.66 -15.90
CA SER A 270 8.97 1.12 -16.26
C SER A 270 8.92 2.41 -17.07
N ASN A 271 8.06 2.45 -18.10
CA ASN A 271 7.92 3.63 -18.95
C ASN A 271 7.32 4.83 -18.19
N ARG A 272 6.40 4.60 -17.23
CA ARG A 272 5.87 5.67 -16.36
C ARG A 272 6.86 6.16 -15.31
N SER A 273 7.80 5.31 -14.88
CA SER A 273 8.77 5.64 -13.82
C SER A 273 9.86 6.60 -14.27
N ILE A 274 9.96 6.89 -15.58
CA ILE A 274 10.89 7.87 -16.14
C ILE A 274 10.18 9.22 -16.13
N PRO A 275 10.50 10.12 -15.18
CA PRO A 275 9.80 11.39 -15.05
C PRO A 275 10.20 12.31 -16.19
N ALA A 276 9.26 13.13 -16.65
CA ALA A 276 9.50 14.10 -17.71
C ALA A 276 10.61 15.12 -17.36
N ASP A 277 10.90 15.32 -16.06
CA ASP A 277 11.72 16.43 -15.55
C ASP A 277 13.02 16.03 -14.81
N GLU A 278 13.41 14.74 -14.75
CA GLU A 278 14.57 14.30 -13.95
C GLU A 278 15.92 14.25 -14.69
N ILE A 279 16.94 14.93 -14.13
CA ILE A 279 18.32 15.08 -14.66
C ILE A 279 19.02 13.74 -14.96
N HIS A 280 18.59 12.63 -14.35
CA HIS A 280 19.21 11.31 -14.51
C HIS A 280 18.90 10.59 -15.83
N TYR A 281 17.86 10.99 -16.56
CA TYR A 281 17.49 10.42 -17.86
C TYR A 281 17.73 11.43 -18.98
N ASN A 282 18.31 10.97 -20.09
CA ASN A 282 18.53 11.82 -21.26
C ASN A 282 17.23 12.03 -22.06
N TYR A 283 17.23 13.04 -22.93
CA TYR A 283 16.04 13.38 -23.74
C TYR A 283 15.52 12.20 -24.59
N ALA A 284 16.43 11.40 -25.16
CA ALA A 284 16.06 10.26 -25.99
C ALA A 284 15.34 9.16 -25.21
N GLU A 285 15.74 8.90 -23.95
CA GLU A 285 15.06 7.98 -23.03
C GLU A 285 13.63 8.42 -22.76
N ARG A 286 13.43 9.71 -22.46
CA ARG A 286 12.11 10.29 -22.19
C ARG A 286 11.20 10.22 -23.42
N SER A 287 11.69 10.69 -24.58
CA SER A 287 10.94 10.64 -25.85
C SER A 287 10.48 9.23 -26.19
N ARG A 288 11.36 8.23 -26.00
CA ARG A 288 11.04 6.83 -26.29
C ARG A 288 10.05 6.24 -25.28
N ALA A 289 10.16 6.58 -24.00
CA ALA A 289 9.18 6.17 -22.99
C ALA A 289 7.78 6.71 -23.32
N GLU A 290 7.66 7.96 -23.76
CA GLU A 290 6.40 8.56 -24.20
C GLU A 290 5.81 7.86 -25.44
N GLU A 291 6.64 7.55 -26.44
CA GLU A 291 6.23 6.77 -27.63
C GLU A 291 5.72 5.38 -27.24
N ASN A 292 6.42 4.70 -26.32
CA ASN A 292 6.01 3.41 -25.79
C ASN A 292 4.67 3.50 -25.06
N LEU A 293 4.45 4.52 -24.22
CA LEU A 293 3.18 4.72 -23.52
C LEU A 293 2.03 4.99 -24.49
N LYS A 294 2.25 5.76 -25.56
CA LYS A 294 1.26 5.97 -26.63
C LYS A 294 0.91 4.66 -27.34
N PHE A 295 1.91 3.83 -27.64
CA PHE A 295 1.69 2.53 -28.23
C PHE A 295 0.93 1.58 -27.28
N LEU A 296 1.33 1.49 -26.00
CA LEU A 296 0.63 0.67 -25.00
C LEU A 296 -0.81 1.12 -24.78
N ALA A 297 -1.09 2.43 -24.80
CA ALA A 297 -2.43 2.97 -24.74
C ALA A 297 -3.32 2.48 -25.90
N SER A 298 -2.76 2.35 -27.11
CA SER A 298 -3.49 1.79 -28.27
C SER A 298 -3.89 0.31 -28.09
N LEU A 299 -3.22 -0.41 -27.18
CA LEU A 299 -3.51 -1.81 -26.84
C LEU A 299 -4.43 -1.96 -25.63
N ALA A 300 -4.75 -0.87 -24.92
CA ALA A 300 -5.38 -0.90 -23.61
C ALA A 300 -6.74 -1.62 -23.61
N GLY A 301 -7.62 -1.34 -24.58
CA GLY A 301 -8.94 -1.97 -24.63
C GLY A 301 -8.90 -3.50 -24.75
N ASN A 302 -8.02 -4.01 -25.62
CA ASN A 302 -7.82 -5.46 -25.78
C ASN A 302 -7.20 -6.08 -24.53
N MET A 303 -6.17 -5.44 -23.96
CA MET A 303 -5.51 -5.94 -22.76
C MET A 303 -6.44 -5.94 -21.54
N LEU A 304 -7.22 -4.88 -21.33
CA LEU A 304 -8.22 -4.81 -20.27
C LEU A 304 -9.28 -5.92 -20.40
N SER A 305 -9.71 -6.19 -21.63
CA SER A 305 -10.64 -7.30 -21.91
C SER A 305 -10.05 -8.65 -21.46
N VAL A 306 -8.78 -8.90 -21.77
CA VAL A 306 -8.08 -10.13 -21.33
C VAL A 306 -7.93 -10.17 -19.82
N LEU A 307 -7.46 -9.08 -19.21
CA LEU A 307 -7.23 -9.01 -17.78
C LEU A 307 -8.53 -9.16 -16.97
N PHE A 308 -9.67 -8.67 -17.46
CA PHE A 308 -10.97 -8.85 -16.80
C PHE A 308 -11.44 -10.31 -16.81
N ASN A 309 -11.21 -11.02 -17.91
CA ASN A 309 -11.48 -12.46 -17.98
C ASN A 309 -10.57 -13.24 -17.03
N VAL A 310 -9.27 -12.90 -17.00
CA VAL A 310 -8.32 -13.49 -16.02
C VAL A 310 -8.79 -13.20 -14.59
N PHE A 311 -9.15 -11.96 -14.28
CA PHE A 311 -9.64 -11.54 -12.97
C PHE A 311 -10.87 -12.33 -12.53
N SER A 312 -11.76 -12.65 -13.47
CA SER A 312 -12.96 -13.45 -13.24
C SER A 312 -12.65 -14.93 -13.03
N SER A 313 -11.58 -15.45 -13.64
CA SER A 313 -11.15 -16.85 -13.51
C SER A 313 -10.34 -17.14 -12.23
N VAL A 314 -9.88 -16.10 -11.52
CA VAL A 314 -9.00 -16.22 -10.35
C VAL A 314 -9.79 -16.08 -9.05
N GLU A 315 -9.42 -16.85 -8.04
CA GLU A 315 -10.00 -16.78 -6.69
C GLU A 315 -9.79 -15.41 -6.03
N SER A 316 -10.68 -15.04 -5.12
CA SER A 316 -10.67 -13.70 -4.52
C SER A 316 -9.35 -13.32 -3.83
N ASN A 317 -8.61 -14.29 -3.28
CA ASN A 317 -7.35 -14.04 -2.58
C ASN A 317 -6.19 -13.73 -3.53
N ASP A 318 -6.23 -14.27 -4.75
CA ASP A 318 -5.16 -14.15 -5.75
C ASP A 318 -5.40 -13.00 -6.74
N ARG A 319 -6.53 -12.30 -6.62
CA ARG A 319 -6.91 -11.15 -7.46
C ARG A 319 -6.03 -9.92 -7.27
N GLY A 320 -5.24 -9.85 -6.20
CA GLY A 320 -4.43 -8.67 -5.86
C GLY A 320 -3.51 -8.23 -7.01
N LEU A 321 -2.69 -9.16 -7.53
CA LEU A 321 -1.76 -8.85 -8.63
C LEU A 321 -2.50 -8.48 -9.93
N VAL A 322 -3.57 -9.22 -10.27
CA VAL A 322 -4.36 -8.94 -11.48
C VAL A 322 -5.01 -7.55 -11.41
N GLY A 323 -5.57 -7.19 -10.25
CA GLY A 323 -6.18 -5.88 -10.00
C GLY A 323 -5.18 -4.72 -10.08
N GLU A 324 -3.94 -4.93 -9.62
CA GLU A 324 -2.86 -3.95 -9.78
C GLU A 324 -2.53 -3.70 -11.25
N VAL A 325 -2.39 -4.78 -12.04
CA VAL A 325 -2.13 -4.67 -13.48
C VAL A 325 -3.30 -3.98 -14.18
N ILE A 326 -4.55 -4.36 -13.88
CA ILE A 326 -5.75 -3.69 -14.40
C ILE A 326 -5.69 -2.18 -14.12
N SER A 327 -5.39 -1.77 -12.89
CA SER A 327 -5.36 -0.35 -12.50
C SER A 327 -4.32 0.44 -13.29
N LEU A 328 -3.14 -0.13 -13.53
CA LEU A 328 -2.10 0.52 -14.34
C LEU A 328 -2.55 0.73 -15.79
N TRP A 329 -3.17 -0.29 -16.38
CA TRP A 329 -3.66 -0.27 -17.76
C TRP A 329 -4.90 0.61 -17.93
N LEU A 330 -5.79 0.68 -16.93
CA LEU A 330 -6.89 1.66 -16.90
C LEU A 330 -6.37 3.09 -16.95
N GLY A 331 -5.24 3.38 -16.30
CA GLY A 331 -4.61 4.70 -16.40
C GLY A 331 -4.01 5.02 -17.77
N LEU A 332 -3.94 4.08 -18.71
CA LEU A 332 -3.52 4.33 -20.10
C LEU A 332 -4.70 4.52 -21.05
N ALA A 333 -5.88 4.03 -20.68
CA ALA A 333 -7.06 4.09 -21.53
C ALA A 333 -7.55 5.54 -21.67
N ASP A 334 -7.98 5.90 -22.88
CA ASP A 334 -8.61 7.19 -23.12
C ASP A 334 -10.04 7.24 -22.53
N THR A 335 -10.64 8.43 -22.52
CA THR A 335 -11.97 8.64 -21.95
C THR A 335 -13.05 7.80 -22.64
N LYS A 336 -12.94 7.56 -23.95
CA LYS A 336 -13.90 6.78 -24.72
C LYS A 336 -13.83 5.30 -24.34
N GLU A 337 -12.62 4.74 -24.27
CA GLU A 337 -12.38 3.37 -23.88
C GLU A 337 -12.77 3.13 -22.41
N LEU A 338 -12.49 4.07 -21.52
CA LEU A 338 -12.95 4.03 -20.12
C LEU A 338 -14.48 3.99 -20.03
N SER A 339 -15.20 4.83 -20.80
CA SER A 339 -16.66 4.81 -20.84
C SER A 339 -17.22 3.49 -21.41
N VAL A 340 -16.59 2.91 -22.44
CA VAL A 340 -16.99 1.60 -23.00
C VAL A 340 -16.76 0.49 -21.98
N THR A 341 -15.59 0.49 -21.34
CA THR A 341 -15.19 -0.45 -20.30
C THR A 341 -16.16 -0.39 -19.11
N PHE A 342 -16.48 0.82 -18.63
CA PHE A 342 -17.48 1.06 -17.59
C PHE A 342 -18.83 0.44 -17.96
N LYS A 343 -19.38 0.75 -19.14
CA LYS A 343 -20.68 0.20 -19.59
C LYS A 343 -20.67 -1.32 -19.59
N ARG A 344 -19.57 -1.95 -20.04
CA ARG A 344 -19.43 -3.41 -20.06
C ARG A 344 -19.50 -4.01 -18.66
N VAL A 345 -18.73 -3.48 -17.71
CA VAL A 345 -18.72 -3.98 -16.33
C VAL A 345 -20.03 -3.70 -15.61
N SER A 346 -20.66 -2.54 -15.85
CA SER A 346 -22.00 -2.23 -15.32
C SER A 346 -23.07 -3.20 -15.85
N ASN A 347 -23.04 -3.53 -17.14
CA ASN A 347 -23.95 -4.52 -17.71
C ASN A 347 -23.72 -5.91 -17.11
N MET A 348 -22.45 -6.31 -16.90
CA MET A 348 -22.11 -7.54 -16.19
C MET A 348 -22.71 -7.55 -14.78
N LEU A 349 -22.62 -6.45 -14.03
CA LEU A 349 -23.26 -6.35 -12.71
C LEU A 349 -24.78 -6.53 -12.82
N SER A 350 -25.45 -5.76 -13.67
CA SER A 350 -26.90 -5.80 -13.81
C SER A 350 -27.44 -7.17 -14.25
N GLN A 351 -26.71 -7.91 -15.08
CA GLN A 351 -27.08 -9.26 -15.48
C GLN A 351 -26.92 -10.27 -14.33
N ASN A 352 -25.83 -10.18 -13.58
CA ASN A 352 -25.51 -11.12 -12.50
C ASN A 352 -26.27 -10.85 -11.19
N LEU A 353 -26.99 -9.74 -11.08
CA LEU A 353 -27.88 -9.45 -9.95
C LEU A 353 -29.30 -10.02 -10.13
N LYS A 354 -29.67 -10.50 -11.32
CA LYS A 354 -31.02 -11.02 -11.61
C LYS A 354 -31.24 -12.48 -11.18
N GLY A 355 -30.27 -13.12 -10.51
CA GLY A 355 -30.38 -14.51 -10.04
C GLY A 355 -29.51 -14.83 -8.82
N ALA A 356 -29.90 -15.83 -8.02
CA ALA A 356 -29.18 -16.22 -6.80
C ALA A 356 -27.89 -17.04 -7.06
N ALA A 357 -27.81 -17.76 -8.18
CA ALA A 357 -26.64 -18.57 -8.55
C ALA A 357 -25.45 -17.74 -9.10
N THR A 358 -25.65 -16.46 -9.39
CA THR A 358 -24.67 -15.57 -10.05
C THR A 358 -23.96 -14.60 -9.10
N ILE A 359 -24.16 -14.75 -7.78
CA ILE A 359 -23.59 -13.87 -6.74
C ILE A 359 -22.05 -13.71 -6.84
N PRO A 360 -21.25 -14.77 -7.08
CA PRO A 360 -19.79 -14.61 -7.24
C PRO A 360 -19.39 -13.74 -8.44
N LEU A 361 -20.17 -13.78 -9.52
CA LEU A 361 -19.94 -12.93 -10.70
C LEU A 361 -20.35 -11.48 -10.44
N ALA A 362 -21.42 -11.24 -9.66
CA ALA A 362 -21.79 -9.91 -9.20
C ALA A 362 -20.69 -9.29 -8.31
N HIS A 363 -20.08 -10.08 -7.41
CA HIS A 363 -18.94 -9.64 -6.60
C HIS A 363 -17.74 -9.25 -7.46
N THR A 364 -17.46 -10.04 -8.49
CA THR A 364 -16.38 -9.80 -9.44
C THR A 364 -16.61 -8.50 -10.22
N ALA A 365 -17.83 -8.28 -10.71
CA ALA A 365 -18.20 -7.02 -11.37
C ALA A 365 -18.04 -5.82 -10.42
N LEU A 366 -18.46 -5.92 -9.16
CA LEU A 366 -18.27 -4.88 -8.15
C LEU A 366 -16.79 -4.59 -7.86
N ASP A 367 -15.93 -5.61 -7.80
CA ASP A 367 -14.49 -5.41 -7.64
C ASP A 367 -13.88 -4.69 -8.85
N LEU A 368 -14.26 -5.06 -10.07
CA LEU A 368 -13.82 -4.34 -11.27
C LEU A 368 -14.32 -2.90 -11.29
N LEU A 369 -15.56 -2.63 -10.84
CA LEU A 369 -16.08 -1.27 -10.69
C LEU A 369 -15.26 -0.47 -9.66
N ILE A 370 -14.85 -1.08 -8.54
CA ILE A 370 -13.98 -0.44 -7.56
C ILE A 370 -12.64 0.00 -8.18
N LEU A 371 -12.06 -0.82 -9.08
CA LEU A 371 -10.84 -0.49 -9.82
C LEU A 371 -11.06 0.62 -10.86
N LEU A 372 -12.26 0.70 -11.44
CA LEU A 372 -12.64 1.74 -12.40
C LEU A 372 -12.88 3.10 -11.74
N VAL A 373 -13.35 3.13 -10.48
CA VAL A 373 -13.75 4.37 -9.78
C VAL A 373 -12.73 5.51 -9.94
N PRO A 374 -11.40 5.35 -9.77
CA PRO A 374 -10.44 6.45 -9.91
C PRO A 374 -10.38 7.08 -11.31
N HIS A 375 -10.81 6.36 -12.35
CA HIS A 375 -10.66 6.75 -13.75
C HIS A 375 -11.95 7.27 -14.39
N LEU A 376 -13.09 7.19 -13.69
CA LEU A 376 -14.37 7.60 -14.26
C LEU A 376 -14.48 9.12 -14.43
N SER A 377 -15.14 9.51 -15.52
CA SER A 377 -15.65 10.87 -15.76
C SER A 377 -16.82 11.18 -14.81
N SER A 378 -17.18 12.46 -14.66
CA SER A 378 -18.33 12.86 -13.83
C SER A 378 -19.65 12.23 -14.32
N VAL A 379 -19.84 12.09 -15.63
CA VAL A 379 -21.03 11.48 -16.22
C VAL A 379 -21.14 10.00 -15.84
N ASP A 380 -20.06 9.24 -16.03
CA ASP A 380 -20.08 7.81 -15.74
C ASP A 380 -20.07 7.52 -14.23
N ALA A 381 -19.41 8.36 -13.42
CA ALA A 381 -19.48 8.30 -11.97
C ALA A 381 -20.90 8.53 -11.44
N THR A 382 -21.62 9.50 -12.01
CA THR A 382 -23.02 9.76 -11.65
C THR A 382 -23.93 8.59 -12.04
N ARG A 383 -23.71 7.99 -13.22
CA ARG A 383 -24.41 6.77 -13.63
C ARG A 383 -24.11 5.59 -12.72
N LEU A 384 -22.83 5.39 -12.36
CA LEU A 384 -22.42 4.33 -11.46
C LEU A 384 -23.05 4.49 -10.08
N PHE A 385 -23.08 5.73 -9.56
CA PHE A 385 -23.76 6.05 -8.32
C PHE A 385 -25.22 5.61 -8.39
N ALA A 386 -25.96 5.99 -9.43
CA ALA A 386 -27.37 5.60 -9.60
C ALA A 386 -27.55 4.06 -9.68
N ILE A 387 -26.69 3.36 -10.43
CA ILE A 387 -26.74 1.90 -10.56
C ILE A 387 -26.51 1.20 -9.21
N VAL A 388 -25.48 1.63 -8.47
CA VAL A 388 -25.08 0.99 -7.21
C VAL A 388 -25.98 1.42 -6.05
N PHE A 389 -26.53 2.63 -6.10
CA PHE A 389 -27.50 3.13 -5.14
C PHE A 389 -28.88 2.51 -5.38
N ALA A 390 -29.14 1.74 -6.43
CA ALA A 390 -30.41 1.06 -6.65
C ALA A 390 -30.71 0.01 -5.55
N GLU A 391 -31.99 -0.19 -5.23
CA GLU A 391 -32.45 -1.00 -4.09
C GLU A 391 -31.94 -2.45 -4.12
N ASN A 392 -31.95 -3.07 -5.30
CA ASN A 392 -31.46 -4.43 -5.52
C ASN A 392 -29.94 -4.59 -5.27
N VAL A 393 -29.20 -3.50 -5.08
CA VAL A 393 -27.76 -3.49 -4.79
C VAL A 393 -27.48 -3.00 -3.37
N ILE A 394 -27.96 -1.82 -3.01
CA ILE A 394 -27.67 -1.19 -1.71
C ILE A 394 -28.40 -1.84 -0.54
N SER A 395 -29.51 -2.54 -0.79
CA SER A 395 -30.29 -3.31 0.19
C SER A 395 -30.27 -4.81 -0.13
N ASN A 396 -29.26 -5.27 -0.87
CA ASN A 396 -29.13 -6.69 -1.22
C ASN A 396 -28.96 -7.56 0.04
N ALA A 397 -29.60 -8.73 0.06
CA ALA A 397 -29.51 -9.68 1.16
C ALA A 397 -28.08 -10.20 1.39
N ASP A 398 -27.27 -10.28 0.32
CA ASP A 398 -25.86 -10.65 0.42
C ASP A 398 -25.01 -9.48 0.94
N GLY A 399 -24.49 -9.64 2.16
CA GLY A 399 -23.68 -8.62 2.82
C GLY A 399 -22.39 -8.24 2.07
N THR A 400 -21.83 -9.16 1.27
CA THR A 400 -20.61 -8.87 0.48
C THR A 400 -20.90 -7.91 -0.67
N THR A 401 -22.02 -8.12 -1.38
CA THR A 401 -22.54 -7.21 -2.41
C THR A 401 -22.77 -5.83 -1.81
N GLN A 402 -23.50 -5.77 -0.69
CA GLN A 402 -23.82 -4.53 0.00
C GLN A 402 -22.56 -3.78 0.45
N LYS A 403 -21.59 -4.49 1.04
CA LYS A 403 -20.30 -3.94 1.49
C LYS A 403 -19.51 -3.32 0.33
N LYS A 404 -19.42 -4.00 -0.83
CA LYS A 404 -18.72 -3.47 -2.01
C LYS A 404 -19.48 -2.27 -2.61
N ALA A 405 -20.81 -2.31 -2.61
CA ALA A 405 -21.66 -1.22 -3.07
C ALA A 405 -21.41 0.07 -2.27
N TYR A 406 -21.49 0.01 -0.93
CA TYR A 406 -21.19 1.18 -0.07
C TYR A 406 -19.78 1.72 -0.29
N ARG A 407 -18.78 0.85 -0.49
CA ARG A 407 -17.42 1.28 -0.79
C ARG A 407 -17.32 2.06 -2.10
N ILE A 408 -18.01 1.60 -3.15
CA ILE A 408 -18.06 2.33 -4.44
C ILE A 408 -18.68 3.71 -4.22
N LEU A 409 -19.84 3.76 -3.55
CA LEU A 409 -20.56 5.01 -3.30
C LEU A 409 -19.71 6.00 -2.50
N ALA A 410 -19.09 5.55 -1.41
CA ALA A 410 -18.21 6.39 -0.58
C ALA A 410 -17.07 6.99 -1.42
N ARG A 411 -16.35 6.15 -2.18
CA ARG A 411 -15.23 6.61 -3.03
C ARG A 411 -15.69 7.57 -4.13
N LEU A 412 -16.87 7.38 -4.70
CA LEU A 412 -17.41 8.28 -5.72
C LEU A 412 -17.73 9.66 -5.14
N VAL A 413 -18.33 9.72 -3.95
CA VAL A 413 -18.63 10.97 -3.24
C VAL A 413 -17.33 11.65 -2.81
N GLU A 414 -16.37 10.91 -2.24
CA GLU A 414 -15.04 11.43 -1.86
C GLU A 414 -14.26 12.00 -3.03
N ARG A 415 -14.40 11.43 -4.24
CA ARG A 415 -13.79 11.98 -5.46
C ARG A 415 -14.41 13.33 -5.88
N GLY A 416 -15.58 13.70 -5.38
CA GLY A 416 -16.23 14.97 -5.69
C GLY A 416 -16.62 15.11 -7.16
N ILE A 417 -17.01 14.02 -7.82
CA ILE A 417 -17.37 14.02 -9.25
C ILE A 417 -18.80 13.54 -9.55
N VAL A 418 -19.58 13.18 -8.53
CA VAL A 418 -20.98 12.77 -8.70
C VAL A 418 -21.86 13.99 -8.70
N ASP A 419 -22.57 14.24 -9.81
CA ASP A 419 -23.44 15.39 -9.99
C ASP A 419 -24.51 15.50 -8.90
N GLY A 420 -24.53 16.61 -8.17
CA GLY A 420 -25.45 16.89 -7.07
C GLY A 420 -24.97 16.38 -5.70
N LEU A 421 -23.80 15.73 -5.65
CA LEU A 421 -23.14 15.23 -4.43
C LEU A 421 -21.70 15.74 -4.35
N GLN A 422 -21.51 17.04 -4.62
CA GLN A 422 -20.22 17.70 -4.53
C GLN A 422 -20.27 18.92 -3.61
N GLU A 423 -19.10 19.38 -3.19
CA GLU A 423 -18.95 20.64 -2.47
C GLU A 423 -19.13 21.84 -3.42
N GLY A 424 -19.73 22.91 -2.91
CA GLY A 424 -19.96 24.18 -3.61
C GLY A 424 -21.43 24.50 -3.87
N ASP A 425 -21.70 25.78 -4.05
CA ASP A 425 -23.05 26.32 -4.21
C ASP A 425 -23.79 25.68 -5.39
N GLY A 426 -24.97 25.15 -5.11
CA GLY A 426 -25.82 24.48 -6.10
C GLY A 426 -25.33 23.09 -6.54
N LYS A 427 -24.22 22.58 -6.02
CA LYS A 427 -23.65 21.26 -6.39
C LYS A 427 -23.96 20.13 -5.41
N ASN A 428 -24.66 20.42 -4.33
CA ASN A 428 -25.07 19.47 -3.29
C ASN A 428 -26.58 19.19 -3.26
N GLY A 429 -27.31 19.54 -4.32
CA GLY A 429 -28.78 19.43 -4.39
C GLY A 429 -29.37 18.03 -4.24
N LYS A 430 -28.56 16.95 -4.32
CA LYS A 430 -29.01 15.55 -4.12
C LYS A 430 -28.60 14.97 -2.77
N VAL A 431 -27.87 15.71 -1.92
CA VAL A 431 -27.34 15.19 -0.65
C VAL A 431 -28.46 14.84 0.33
N GLU A 432 -29.46 15.72 0.48
CA GLU A 432 -30.59 15.48 1.40
C GLU A 432 -31.38 14.23 1.01
N SER A 433 -31.70 14.04 -0.27
CA SER A 433 -32.44 12.86 -0.73
C SER A 433 -31.62 11.58 -0.62
N ALA A 434 -30.31 11.63 -0.88
CA ALA A 434 -29.41 10.51 -0.67
C ALA A 434 -29.35 10.10 0.82
N LEU A 435 -29.21 11.06 1.73
CA LEU A 435 -29.18 10.81 3.17
C LEU A 435 -30.53 10.34 3.73
N SER A 436 -31.64 10.90 3.26
CA SER A 436 -32.99 10.47 3.63
C SER A 436 -33.23 9.02 3.25
N ARG A 437 -32.85 8.64 2.02
CA ARG A 437 -32.94 7.25 1.58
C ARG A 437 -32.02 6.34 2.38
N CYS A 438 -30.81 6.81 2.68
CA CYS A 438 -29.87 6.11 3.54
C CYS A 438 -30.48 5.80 4.93
N ALA A 439 -31.18 6.76 5.55
CA ALA A 439 -31.89 6.55 6.82
C ALA A 439 -33.03 5.53 6.68
N ALA A 440 -33.80 5.61 5.59
CA ALA A 440 -34.92 4.69 5.35
C ALA A 440 -34.48 3.22 5.20
N ILE A 441 -33.30 2.97 4.60
CA ILE A 441 -32.80 1.62 4.35
C ILE A 441 -31.95 1.05 5.51
N THR A 442 -31.76 1.79 6.61
CA THR A 442 -30.97 1.34 7.77
C THR A 442 -31.34 -0.07 8.27
N PRO A 443 -32.63 -0.48 8.35
CA PRO A 443 -33.00 -1.84 8.75
C PRO A 443 -32.48 -2.96 7.83
N SER A 444 -32.20 -2.64 6.55
CA SER A 444 -31.67 -3.57 5.55
C SER A 444 -30.13 -3.63 5.53
N VAL A 445 -29.45 -2.87 6.39
CA VAL A 445 -27.98 -2.84 6.43
C VAL A 445 -27.43 -4.08 7.13
N ASN A 446 -26.75 -4.93 6.37
CA ASN A 446 -26.06 -6.10 6.90
C ASN A 446 -24.91 -5.68 7.82
N VAL A 447 -24.69 -6.43 8.90
CA VAL A 447 -23.61 -6.21 9.87
C VAL A 447 -22.24 -6.13 9.19
N SER A 448 -22.00 -6.95 8.16
CA SER A 448 -20.74 -6.96 7.41
C SER A 448 -20.49 -5.71 6.55
N ALA A 449 -21.54 -4.93 6.27
CA ALA A 449 -21.51 -3.73 5.44
C ALA A 449 -21.47 -2.43 6.27
N LYS A 450 -21.79 -2.48 7.58
CA LYS A 450 -21.87 -1.31 8.47
C LYS A 450 -20.63 -0.40 8.42
N ARG A 451 -19.43 -0.97 8.30
CA ARG A 451 -18.20 -0.17 8.18
C ARG A 451 -18.19 0.69 6.92
N ASP A 452 -18.44 0.08 5.77
CA ASP A 452 -18.42 0.77 4.48
C ASP A 452 -19.64 1.73 4.37
N ARG A 453 -20.76 1.39 5.02
CA ARG A 453 -21.94 2.26 5.21
C ARG A 453 -21.60 3.54 5.99
N VAL A 454 -20.90 3.43 7.11
CA VAL A 454 -20.43 4.58 7.91
C VAL A 454 -19.52 5.47 7.08
N GLN A 455 -18.64 4.89 6.24
CA GLN A 455 -17.78 5.66 5.33
C GLN A 455 -18.59 6.49 4.33
N LEU A 456 -19.65 5.91 3.73
CA LEU A 456 -20.53 6.68 2.84
C LEU A 456 -21.20 7.85 3.58
N LEU A 457 -21.71 7.62 4.78
CA LEU A 457 -22.31 8.69 5.58
C LEU A 457 -21.29 9.79 5.91
N SER A 458 -20.06 9.42 6.27
CA SER A 458 -18.99 10.38 6.55
C SER A 458 -18.58 11.19 5.32
N ALA A 459 -18.71 10.64 4.11
CA ALA A 459 -18.47 11.36 2.87
C ALA A 459 -19.61 12.32 2.51
N LEU A 460 -20.86 11.99 2.85
CA LEU A 460 -22.05 12.79 2.53
C LEU A 460 -22.31 13.91 3.54
N VAL A 461 -22.08 13.68 4.84
CA VAL A 461 -22.40 14.64 5.92
C VAL A 461 -21.75 16.02 5.72
N PRO A 462 -20.47 16.14 5.33
CA PRO A 462 -19.86 17.44 5.07
C PRO A 462 -20.53 18.23 3.95
N LEU A 463 -21.27 17.56 3.05
CA LEU A 463 -21.90 18.14 1.87
C LEU A 463 -23.34 18.62 2.13
N ILE A 464 -23.91 18.37 3.31
CA ILE A 464 -25.28 18.78 3.64
C ILE A 464 -25.43 20.30 3.42
N PRO A 465 -26.44 20.80 2.68
CA PRO A 465 -26.72 22.23 2.56
C PRO A 465 -27.15 22.88 3.87
N ASP A 466 -26.93 24.19 4.03
CA ASP A 466 -27.25 24.93 5.27
C ASP A 466 -28.74 24.86 5.66
N GLY A 467 -29.63 24.75 4.67
CA GLY A 467 -31.08 24.63 4.87
C GLY A 467 -31.60 23.21 5.13
N SER A 468 -30.72 22.21 5.14
CA SER A 468 -31.11 20.79 5.17
C SER A 468 -30.58 20.04 6.39
N LEU A 469 -30.24 20.76 7.47
CA LEU A 469 -29.61 20.16 8.66
C LEU A 469 -30.58 19.32 9.52
N HIS A 470 -31.89 19.42 9.29
CA HIS A 470 -32.92 18.54 9.88
C HIS A 470 -32.71 17.06 9.57
N ILE A 471 -31.89 16.72 8.56
CA ILE A 471 -31.56 15.33 8.26
C ILE A 471 -30.62 14.69 9.28
N ILE A 472 -29.79 15.47 9.98
CA ILE A 472 -28.79 14.95 10.92
C ILE A 472 -29.41 14.08 12.03
N PRO A 473 -30.48 14.52 12.73
CA PRO A 473 -31.19 13.70 13.71
C PRO A 473 -31.59 12.31 13.22
N SER A 474 -32.05 12.17 11.97
CA SER A 474 -32.46 10.87 11.41
C SER A 474 -31.31 9.85 11.29
N LEU A 475 -30.07 10.33 11.20
CA LEU A 475 -28.86 9.51 11.07
C LEU A 475 -28.22 9.17 12.43
N LEU A 476 -28.58 9.92 13.48
CA LEU A 476 -27.96 9.79 14.81
C LEU A 476 -28.13 8.40 15.43
N PRO A 477 -29.31 7.76 15.43
CA PRO A 477 -29.47 6.44 16.05
C PRO A 477 -28.51 5.40 15.45
N GLU A 478 -28.36 5.37 14.13
CA GLU A 478 -27.44 4.46 13.43
C GLU A 478 -25.98 4.78 13.80
N ALA A 479 -25.57 6.05 13.71
CA ALA A 479 -24.20 6.48 13.99
C ALA A 479 -23.79 6.24 15.45
N VAL A 480 -24.67 6.55 16.40
CA VAL A 480 -24.42 6.38 17.84
C VAL A 480 -24.34 4.90 18.18
N LEU A 481 -25.28 4.06 17.75
CA LEU A 481 -25.22 2.61 17.97
C LEU A 481 -23.96 1.99 17.35
N ALA A 482 -23.53 2.48 16.19
CA ALA A 482 -22.31 1.99 15.55
C ALA A 482 -21.03 2.20 16.38
N THR A 483 -21.03 3.13 17.36
CA THR A 483 -19.92 3.29 18.33
C THR A 483 -19.74 2.10 19.28
N LYS A 484 -20.71 1.19 19.33
CA LYS A 484 -20.69 -0.04 20.14
C LYS A 484 -20.53 -1.33 19.33
N GLU A 485 -20.22 -1.23 18.03
CA GLU A 485 -19.96 -2.38 17.18
C GLU A 485 -18.79 -3.24 17.66
N VAL A 486 -18.80 -4.54 17.32
CA VAL A 486 -17.72 -5.47 17.69
C VAL A 486 -16.40 -5.10 17.00
N SER A 487 -16.49 -4.64 15.75
CA SER A 487 -15.33 -4.24 14.95
C SER A 487 -14.78 -2.89 15.39
N GLU A 488 -13.52 -2.85 15.82
CA GLU A 488 -12.84 -1.62 16.22
C GLU A 488 -12.78 -0.58 15.10
N LYS A 489 -12.52 -1.03 13.86
CA LYS A 489 -12.50 -0.14 12.68
C LYS A 489 -13.86 0.51 12.45
N THR A 490 -14.96 -0.23 12.65
CA THR A 490 -16.32 0.32 12.53
C THR A 490 -16.60 1.32 13.66
N ARG A 491 -16.24 1.00 14.91
CA ARG A 491 -16.42 1.93 16.03
C ARG A 491 -15.67 3.25 15.82
N ASN A 492 -14.41 3.18 15.36
CA ASN A 492 -13.61 4.37 15.11
C ASN A 492 -14.23 5.22 13.98
N GLY A 493 -14.64 4.60 12.88
CA GLY A 493 -15.36 5.31 11.82
C GLY A 493 -16.68 5.93 12.30
N ALA A 494 -17.39 5.28 13.22
CA ALA A 494 -18.63 5.81 13.80
C ALA A 494 -18.36 7.02 14.70
N PHE A 495 -17.28 6.99 15.49
CA PHE A 495 -16.85 8.19 16.24
C PHE A 495 -16.51 9.35 15.32
N ASP A 496 -15.81 9.08 14.22
CA ASP A 496 -15.48 10.10 13.23
C ASP A 496 -16.74 10.66 12.55
N LEU A 497 -17.73 9.81 12.26
CA LEU A 497 -19.03 10.21 11.71
C LEU A 497 -19.80 11.13 12.67
N VAL A 498 -19.90 10.74 13.95
CA VAL A 498 -20.55 11.56 14.99
C VAL A 498 -19.86 12.93 15.11
N VAL A 499 -18.52 12.97 15.06
CA VAL A 499 -17.78 14.23 15.03
C VAL A 499 -18.02 15.01 13.74
N ALA A 500 -18.09 14.36 12.57
CA ALA A 500 -18.35 15.01 11.30
C ALA A 500 -19.72 15.69 11.26
N MET A 501 -20.75 15.07 11.86
CA MET A 501 -22.07 15.69 12.03
C MET A 501 -22.00 16.93 12.94
N GLY A 502 -21.27 16.85 14.06
CA GLY A 502 -21.04 18.00 14.93
C GLY A 502 -20.30 19.15 14.23
N LYS A 503 -19.24 18.84 13.47
CA LYS A 503 -18.50 19.82 12.65
C LYS A 503 -19.37 20.41 11.54
N ARG A 504 -20.32 19.63 10.99
CA ARG A 504 -21.28 20.17 10.03
C ARG A 504 -22.23 21.16 10.71
N MET A 505 -22.71 20.86 11.91
CA MET A 505 -23.55 21.77 12.70
C MET A 505 -22.80 23.04 13.17
N GLU A 506 -21.51 22.91 13.47
CA GLU A 506 -20.61 24.03 13.83
C GLU A 506 -20.51 25.10 12.74
N ARG A 507 -20.54 24.70 11.46
CA ARG A 507 -20.50 25.63 10.31
C ARG A 507 -21.71 26.58 10.23
N GLY A 508 -22.77 26.29 10.98
CA GLY A 508 -24.02 27.05 10.93
C GLY A 508 -25.00 26.55 9.87
N GLY A 509 -26.12 27.25 9.76
CA GLY A 509 -27.30 26.87 8.97
C GLY A 509 -28.55 26.81 9.83
N THR A 510 -29.59 26.17 9.33
CA THR A 510 -30.91 26.06 9.98
C THR A 510 -31.36 24.62 10.07
N VAL A 511 -31.84 24.23 11.24
CA VAL A 511 -32.54 22.97 11.49
C VAL A 511 -34.03 23.26 11.53
N ASP A 512 -34.78 22.70 10.60
CA ASP A 512 -36.23 22.73 10.60
C ASP A 512 -36.77 21.61 11.50
N ARG A 513 -37.15 21.94 12.73
CA ARG A 513 -37.62 20.96 13.73
C ARG A 513 -38.92 20.27 13.29
N ALA A 514 -39.73 20.91 12.46
CA ALA A 514 -40.97 20.32 11.95
C ALA A 514 -40.72 19.13 10.99
N LYS A 515 -39.51 19.02 10.44
CA LYS A 515 -39.08 17.90 9.58
C LYS A 515 -38.33 16.80 10.33
N VAL A 516 -38.13 16.96 11.64
CA VAL A 516 -37.45 15.96 12.47
C VAL A 516 -38.49 14.98 13.00
N ASP A 517 -38.37 13.72 12.58
CA ASP A 517 -39.26 12.64 13.03
C ASP A 517 -39.14 12.43 14.56
N GLY A 518 -40.27 12.41 15.27
CA GLY A 518 -40.34 12.25 16.72
C GLY A 518 -40.08 13.51 17.57
N MET A 519 -39.86 14.69 16.97
CA MET A 519 -39.99 15.97 17.67
C MET A 519 -41.41 16.50 17.49
N GLU A 520 -42.30 16.19 18.45
CA GLU A 520 -43.57 16.90 18.54
C GLU A 520 -43.27 18.37 18.83
N VAL A 521 -43.51 19.24 17.86
CA VAL A 521 -43.45 20.68 18.09
C VAL A 521 -44.73 21.03 18.85
N GLU A 522 -44.67 21.02 20.18
CA GLU A 522 -45.63 21.76 20.99
C GLU A 522 -45.48 23.23 20.58
N GLN A 523 -46.32 23.69 19.65
CA GLN A 523 -46.39 25.11 19.28
C GLN A 523 -47.00 25.88 20.44
N GLU A 524 -46.21 26.17 21.47
CA GLU A 524 -46.54 27.21 22.43
C GLU A 524 -46.26 28.58 21.80
N GLY A 525 -47.20 29.07 21.00
CA GLY A 525 -47.16 30.41 20.42
C GLY A 525 -46.45 30.52 19.06
N ASN A 526 -45.88 31.70 18.79
CA ASN A 526 -45.37 32.11 17.47
C ASN A 526 -43.86 31.84 17.30
N GLU A 527 -43.30 30.84 18.00
CA GLU A 527 -41.88 30.52 17.94
C GLU A 527 -41.49 29.93 16.58
N PRO A 528 -40.36 30.36 15.98
CA PRO A 528 -39.92 29.84 14.69
C PRO A 528 -39.54 28.35 14.78
N THR A 529 -40.09 27.52 13.89
CA THR A 529 -39.74 26.09 13.76
C THR A 529 -38.28 25.86 13.34
N ASN A 530 -37.63 26.90 12.82
CA ASN A 530 -36.23 26.89 12.38
C ASN A 530 -35.31 27.34 13.50
N VAL A 531 -34.43 26.45 13.94
CA VAL A 531 -33.39 26.73 14.94
C VAL A 531 -32.04 26.87 14.27
N LYS A 532 -31.23 27.81 14.75
CA LYS A 532 -29.87 28.02 14.25
C LYS A 532 -29.00 26.82 14.63
N ALA A 533 -28.39 26.19 13.64
CA ALA A 533 -27.46 25.09 13.86
C ALA A 533 -26.20 25.57 14.59
N ASN A 534 -25.84 24.84 15.64
CA ASN A 534 -24.61 25.00 16.41
C ASN A 534 -24.28 23.69 17.14
N VAL A 535 -23.12 23.63 17.78
CA VAL A 535 -22.66 22.41 18.46
C VAL A 535 -23.48 22.09 19.72
N GLU A 536 -23.97 23.08 20.46
CA GLU A 536 -24.81 22.84 21.64
C GLU A 536 -26.14 22.18 21.25
N GLU A 537 -26.81 22.69 20.22
CA GLU A 537 -28.03 22.09 19.67
C GLU A 537 -27.76 20.65 19.23
N TYR A 538 -26.63 20.40 18.57
CA TYR A 538 -26.23 19.05 18.17
C TYR A 538 -25.98 18.13 19.38
N VAL A 539 -25.31 18.61 20.43
CA VAL A 539 -25.09 17.86 21.67
C VAL A 539 -26.41 17.55 22.36
N THR A 540 -27.36 18.49 22.38
CA THR A 540 -28.72 18.29 22.90
C THR A 540 -29.46 17.21 22.12
N MET A 541 -29.39 17.22 20.78
CA MET A 541 -29.97 16.17 19.93
C MET A 541 -29.37 14.78 20.23
N VAL A 542 -28.05 14.70 20.43
CA VAL A 542 -27.41 13.44 20.82
C VAL A 542 -27.83 13.04 22.24
N ALA A 543 -27.94 13.98 23.17
CA ALA A 543 -28.37 13.75 24.54
C ALA A 543 -29.81 13.24 24.66
N ALA A 544 -30.70 13.54 23.70
CA ALA A 544 -32.03 12.94 23.63
C ALA A 544 -31.98 11.39 23.58
N GLY A 545 -30.92 10.82 23.01
CA GLY A 545 -30.66 9.37 23.01
C GLY A 545 -30.41 8.76 24.39
N LEU A 546 -30.28 9.56 25.46
CA LEU A 546 -30.19 9.11 26.84
C LEU A 546 -31.55 8.67 27.40
N VAL A 547 -32.65 9.11 26.78
CA VAL A 547 -34.03 8.64 27.06
C VAL A 547 -34.34 7.35 26.29
N GLY A 548 -33.36 6.81 25.55
CA GLY A 548 -33.54 5.63 24.71
C GLY A 548 -34.06 4.40 25.47
N ALA A 549 -34.92 3.61 24.82
CA ALA A 549 -35.62 2.48 25.43
C ALA A 549 -34.73 1.32 25.88
N THR A 550 -33.48 1.23 25.41
CA THR A 550 -32.58 0.11 25.72
C THR A 550 -31.30 0.58 26.43
N PRO A 551 -30.78 -0.19 27.41
CA PRO A 551 -29.50 0.13 28.05
C PRO A 551 -28.33 0.23 27.08
N HIS A 552 -28.40 -0.51 25.97
CA HIS A 552 -27.39 -0.47 24.91
C HIS A 552 -27.37 0.90 24.21
N MET A 553 -28.54 1.45 23.86
CA MET A 553 -28.68 2.80 23.28
C MET A 553 -28.14 3.85 24.25
N ILE A 554 -28.57 3.83 25.51
CA ILE A 554 -28.10 4.78 26.54
C ILE A 554 -26.57 4.71 26.66
N SER A 555 -26.01 3.50 26.73
CA SER A 555 -24.56 3.29 26.81
C SER A 555 -23.81 3.81 25.58
N ALA A 556 -24.36 3.62 24.38
CA ALA A 556 -23.83 4.15 23.13
C ALA A 556 -23.86 5.68 23.12
N THR A 557 -24.98 6.29 23.53
CA THR A 557 -25.16 7.74 23.63
C THR A 557 -24.14 8.36 24.58
N ILE A 558 -23.94 7.79 25.78
CA ILE A 558 -22.90 8.27 26.73
C ILE A 558 -21.50 8.22 26.08
N THR A 559 -21.22 7.20 25.27
CA THR A 559 -19.92 7.06 24.60
C THR A 559 -19.74 8.10 23.49
N ALA A 560 -20.80 8.38 22.72
CA ALA A 560 -20.82 9.43 21.70
C ALA A 560 -20.66 10.83 22.33
N LEU A 561 -21.42 11.14 23.38
CA LEU A 561 -21.30 12.40 24.14
C LEU A 561 -19.89 12.58 24.71
N SER A 562 -19.29 11.50 25.23
CA SER A 562 -17.91 11.55 25.70
C SER A 562 -16.91 11.91 24.59
N ARG A 563 -17.10 11.41 23.37
CA ARG A 563 -16.24 11.74 22.22
C ARG A 563 -16.43 13.18 21.76
N LEU A 564 -17.69 13.64 21.68
CA LEU A 564 -18.04 15.01 21.28
C LEU A 564 -17.52 16.03 22.28
N THR A 565 -17.76 15.79 23.57
CA THR A 565 -17.23 16.63 24.65
C THR A 565 -15.70 16.71 24.57
N PHE A 566 -15.01 15.60 24.29
CA PHE A 566 -13.56 15.63 24.13
C PHE A 566 -13.09 16.42 22.90
N GLU A 567 -13.82 16.34 21.79
CA GLU A 567 -13.48 17.03 20.54
C GLU A 567 -13.65 18.55 20.69
N PHE A 568 -14.82 19.00 21.17
CA PHE A 568 -15.21 20.41 21.19
C PHE A 568 -14.82 21.17 22.46
N LYS A 569 -14.21 20.52 23.47
CA LYS A 569 -13.76 21.17 24.72
C LYS A 569 -12.75 22.31 24.55
N ALA A 570 -11.95 22.28 23.47
CA ALA A 570 -10.78 23.15 23.32
C ALA A 570 -11.16 24.54 22.79
N GLN A 571 -12.36 24.66 22.23
CA GLN A 571 -12.91 25.91 21.73
C GLN A 571 -13.95 26.37 22.74
N THR A 572 -13.51 27.14 23.74
CA THR A 572 -14.34 27.61 24.87
C THR A 572 -15.57 28.41 24.43
N ASP A 573 -15.60 28.89 23.18
CA ASP A 573 -16.71 29.64 22.58
C ASP A 573 -17.78 28.74 21.94
N ILE A 574 -17.57 27.42 21.90
CA ILE A 574 -18.46 26.46 21.20
C ILE A 574 -19.36 25.68 22.15
N LEU A 575 -18.83 25.27 23.31
CA LEU A 575 -19.62 24.63 24.38
C LEU A 575 -19.57 25.51 25.62
N SER A 576 -20.72 26.03 26.05
CA SER A 576 -20.83 26.86 27.24
C SER A 576 -20.44 26.08 28.51
N ALA A 577 -19.99 26.81 29.52
CA ALA A 577 -19.73 26.24 30.84
C ALA A 577 -20.98 25.58 31.45
N ASN A 578 -22.18 26.08 31.11
CA ASN A 578 -23.46 25.52 31.54
C ASN A 578 -23.70 24.15 30.89
N MET A 579 -23.58 24.04 29.56
CA MET A 579 -23.71 22.77 28.85
C MET A 579 -22.70 21.73 29.35
N LEU A 580 -21.44 22.12 29.56
CA LEU A 580 -20.43 21.23 30.14
C LEU A 580 -20.80 20.79 31.56
N SER A 581 -21.37 21.68 32.38
CA SER A 581 -21.84 21.36 33.73
C SER A 581 -23.01 20.37 33.70
N GLU A 582 -23.97 20.55 32.80
CA GLU A 582 -25.12 19.62 32.62
C GLU A 582 -24.66 18.23 32.18
N LEU A 583 -23.67 18.16 31.27
CA LEU A 583 -23.07 16.90 30.85
C LEU A 583 -22.37 16.17 32.00
N ILE A 584 -21.67 16.89 32.89
CA ILE A 584 -21.04 16.27 34.06
C ILE A 584 -22.11 15.79 35.05
N THR A 585 -23.17 16.56 35.30
CA THR A 585 -24.31 16.13 36.13
C THR A 585 -24.94 14.85 35.56
N THR A 586 -25.09 14.80 34.24
CA THR A 586 -25.59 13.62 33.53
C THR A 586 -24.67 12.40 33.74
N VAL A 587 -23.35 12.60 33.70
CA VAL A 587 -22.38 11.55 34.02
C VAL A 587 -22.56 11.05 35.45
N VAL A 588 -22.73 11.94 36.43
CA VAL A 588 -22.94 11.55 37.84
C VAL A 588 -24.16 10.64 37.97
N VAL A 589 -25.26 10.98 37.32
CA VAL A 589 -26.50 10.17 37.32
C VAL A 589 -26.22 8.78 36.74
N PHE A 590 -25.57 8.69 35.57
CA PHE A 590 -25.35 7.40 34.90
C PHE A 590 -24.25 6.53 35.53
N VAL A 591 -23.30 7.12 36.26
CA VAL A 591 -22.36 6.34 37.10
C VAL A 591 -23.13 5.57 38.18
N SER A 592 -24.25 6.12 38.68
CA SER A 592 -25.09 5.48 39.69
C SER A 592 -26.13 4.50 39.12
N SER A 593 -26.10 4.20 37.82
CA SER A 593 -27.05 3.27 37.18
C SER A 593 -26.88 1.82 37.69
N ALA A 594 -28.00 1.09 37.77
CA ALA A 594 -27.99 -0.35 38.05
C ALA A 594 -27.43 -1.18 36.89
N ASN A 595 -27.38 -0.63 35.66
CA ASN A 595 -26.91 -1.36 34.49
C ASN A 595 -25.39 -1.20 34.28
N ARG A 596 -24.67 -2.32 34.33
CA ARG A 596 -23.19 -2.31 34.21
C ARG A 596 -22.67 -1.82 32.86
N GLU A 597 -23.43 -2.00 31.78
CA GLU A 597 -23.03 -1.51 30.46
C GLU A 597 -23.02 0.03 30.43
N ILE A 598 -24.07 0.64 31.00
CA ILE A 598 -24.20 2.09 31.17
C ILE A 598 -23.06 2.61 32.06
N VAL A 599 -22.86 2.00 33.22
CA VAL A 599 -21.78 2.38 34.17
C VAL A 599 -20.41 2.32 33.49
N LYS A 600 -20.13 1.30 32.67
CA LYS A 600 -18.85 1.19 31.96
C LYS A 600 -18.60 2.40 31.05
N SER A 601 -19.62 2.86 30.34
CA SER A 601 -19.54 4.05 29.47
C SER A 601 -19.47 5.34 30.28
N ALA A 602 -20.26 5.44 31.36
CA ALA A 602 -20.27 6.58 32.26
C ALA A 602 -18.92 6.78 32.95
N LEU A 603 -18.25 5.72 33.38
CA LEU A 603 -16.87 5.78 33.90
C LEU A 603 -15.86 6.24 32.84
N GLY A 604 -16.08 5.86 31.58
CA GLY A 604 -15.29 6.36 30.44
C GLY A 604 -15.46 7.86 30.26
N PHE A 605 -16.70 8.34 30.31
CA PHE A 605 -17.02 9.76 30.22
C PHE A 605 -16.51 10.54 31.44
N ALA A 606 -16.73 10.05 32.66
CA ALA A 606 -16.20 10.64 33.89
C ALA A 606 -14.68 10.85 33.82
N LYS A 607 -13.94 9.87 33.28
CA LYS A 607 -12.51 10.00 33.01
C LYS A 607 -12.22 11.16 32.04
N VAL A 608 -12.97 11.27 30.95
CA VAL A 608 -12.81 12.37 29.98
C VAL A 608 -13.09 13.71 30.67
N SER A 609 -14.21 13.85 31.39
CA SER A 609 -14.59 15.07 32.09
C SER A 609 -13.50 15.54 33.06
N VAL A 610 -13.03 14.63 33.91
CA VAL A 610 -11.99 14.90 34.93
C VAL A 610 -10.65 15.27 34.32
N ILE A 611 -10.25 14.67 33.20
CA ILE A 611 -8.90 14.84 32.64
C ILE A 611 -8.86 16.00 31.65
N SER A 612 -9.96 16.24 30.94
CA SER A 612 -9.96 17.05 29.72
C SER A 612 -10.67 18.40 29.87
N LEU A 613 -11.70 18.52 30.71
CA LEU A 613 -12.50 19.74 30.81
C LEU A 613 -11.82 20.82 31.66
N PRO A 614 -12.11 22.11 31.48
CA PRO A 614 -11.57 23.19 32.32
C PRO A 614 -11.79 22.95 33.81
N THR A 615 -10.80 23.28 34.64
CA THR A 615 -10.84 22.99 36.09
C THR A 615 -11.94 23.77 36.81
N ASN A 616 -12.24 24.99 36.37
CA ASN A 616 -13.32 25.82 36.90
C ASN A 616 -14.72 25.24 36.66
N VAL A 617 -14.91 24.41 35.64
CA VAL A 617 -16.18 23.73 35.36
C VAL A 617 -16.31 22.44 36.18
N VAL A 618 -15.22 21.70 36.37
CA VAL A 618 -15.24 20.41 37.08
C VAL A 618 -15.20 20.61 38.61
N ALA A 619 -14.48 21.61 39.11
CA ALA A 619 -14.27 21.83 40.54
C ALA A 619 -15.58 21.96 41.35
N PRO A 620 -16.60 22.72 40.90
CA PRO A 620 -17.89 22.81 41.59
C PRO A 620 -18.65 21.48 41.71
N GLN A 621 -18.34 20.50 40.86
CA GLN A 621 -19.03 19.21 40.82
C GLN A 621 -18.20 18.06 41.42
N LEU A 622 -17.06 18.36 42.05
CA LEU A 622 -16.17 17.33 42.60
C LEU A 622 -16.85 16.46 43.65
N GLU A 623 -17.67 17.04 44.54
CA GLU A 623 -18.39 16.29 45.58
C GLU A 623 -19.29 15.21 44.97
N ALA A 624 -20.15 15.61 44.02
CA ALA A 624 -21.06 14.71 43.33
C ALA A 624 -20.32 13.60 42.54
N LEU A 625 -19.26 13.97 41.81
CA LEU A 625 -18.44 13.03 41.05
C LEU A 625 -17.69 12.04 41.95
N VAL A 626 -17.07 12.52 43.03
CA VAL A 626 -16.30 11.69 43.95
C VAL A 626 -17.21 10.69 44.65
N SER A 627 -18.36 11.15 45.15
CA SER A 627 -19.37 10.31 45.78
C SER A 627 -19.84 9.18 44.85
N ALA A 628 -20.23 9.52 43.61
CA ALA A 628 -20.67 8.52 42.63
C ALA A 628 -19.57 7.49 42.28
N LEU A 629 -18.32 7.95 42.11
CA LEU A 629 -17.18 7.06 41.82
C LEU A 629 -16.84 6.13 42.99
N LEU A 630 -16.95 6.60 44.25
CA LEU A 630 -16.68 5.79 45.44
C LEU A 630 -17.64 4.59 45.55
N GLY A 631 -18.87 4.72 45.04
CA GLY A 631 -19.82 3.61 44.91
C GLY A 631 -19.24 2.38 44.19
N TRP A 632 -18.29 2.56 43.27
CA TRP A 632 -17.70 1.49 42.46
C TRP A 632 -16.26 1.11 42.85
N SER A 633 -15.70 1.73 43.90
CA SER A 633 -14.32 1.51 44.37
C SER A 633 -14.01 0.11 44.95
N HIS A 634 -15.03 -0.72 45.12
CA HIS A 634 -14.96 -2.09 45.64
C HIS A 634 -15.27 -3.17 44.58
N ASP A 635 -15.85 -2.79 43.43
CA ASP A 635 -16.34 -3.73 42.43
C ASP A 635 -15.21 -4.20 41.49
N HIS A 636 -14.85 -5.48 41.59
CA HIS A 636 -13.78 -6.07 40.79
C HIS A 636 -14.24 -6.53 39.39
N LYS A 637 -15.54 -6.71 39.15
CA LYS A 637 -16.08 -7.12 37.85
C LYS A 637 -15.91 -5.98 36.83
N ASN A 638 -15.63 -6.31 35.56
CA ASN A 638 -15.33 -5.34 34.49
C ASN A 638 -14.14 -4.39 34.78
N HIS A 639 -13.31 -4.72 35.77
CA HIS A 639 -12.21 -3.88 36.28
C HIS A 639 -12.65 -2.49 36.75
N PHE A 640 -13.89 -2.33 37.24
CA PHE A 640 -14.42 -1.03 37.65
C PHE A 640 -13.62 -0.39 38.77
N LYS A 641 -13.29 -1.13 39.84
CA LYS A 641 -12.39 -0.68 40.89
C LYS A 641 -11.10 -0.10 40.33
N THR A 642 -10.41 -0.83 39.45
CA THR A 642 -9.14 -0.35 38.86
C THR A 642 -9.35 0.94 38.07
N LYS A 643 -10.41 1.04 37.26
CA LYS A 643 -10.74 2.25 36.50
C LYS A 643 -11.02 3.45 37.42
N VAL A 644 -11.83 3.24 38.45
CA VAL A 644 -12.19 4.26 39.45
C VAL A 644 -10.95 4.75 40.18
N LEU A 645 -10.08 3.84 40.65
CA LEU A 645 -8.82 4.23 41.31
C LEU A 645 -7.93 5.05 40.37
N HIS A 646 -7.83 4.68 39.09
CA HIS A 646 -7.08 5.47 38.11
C HIS A 646 -7.70 6.87 37.87
N ILE A 647 -9.03 6.98 37.90
CA ILE A 647 -9.70 8.29 37.81
C ILE A 647 -9.36 9.13 39.04
N PHE A 648 -9.50 8.59 40.26
CA PHE A 648 -9.10 9.28 41.49
C PHE A 648 -7.63 9.69 41.51
N GLU A 649 -6.73 8.86 41.01
CA GLU A 649 -5.31 9.23 40.88
C GLU A 649 -5.09 10.43 39.96
N ARG A 650 -5.87 10.55 38.88
CA ARG A 650 -5.81 11.71 37.98
C ARG A 650 -6.47 12.94 38.61
N MET A 651 -7.59 12.76 39.29
CA MET A 651 -8.29 13.81 40.04
C MET A 651 -7.37 14.41 41.13
N GLY A 652 -6.73 13.57 41.96
CA GLY A 652 -5.87 14.04 43.06
C GLY A 652 -4.63 14.80 42.58
N ARG A 653 -4.10 14.45 41.40
CA ARG A 653 -3.03 15.22 40.75
C ARG A 653 -3.49 16.56 40.20
N ARG A 654 -4.74 16.64 39.72
CA ARG A 654 -5.25 17.80 38.99
C ARG A 654 -5.93 18.84 39.89
N PHE A 655 -6.68 18.39 40.90
CA PHE A 655 -7.49 19.24 41.79
C PHE A 655 -6.94 19.31 43.22
N GLY A 656 -5.86 18.57 43.51
CA GLY A 656 -5.30 18.42 44.85
C GLY A 656 -5.98 17.31 45.64
N TRP A 657 -5.18 16.59 46.44
CA TRP A 657 -5.69 15.48 47.26
C TRP A 657 -6.57 15.95 48.41
N GLU A 658 -6.33 17.14 48.96
CA GLU A 658 -7.14 17.73 50.03
C GLU A 658 -8.56 18.03 49.56
N SER A 659 -8.70 18.65 48.38
CA SER A 659 -9.99 18.90 47.74
C SER A 659 -10.78 17.61 47.49
N LEU A 660 -10.09 16.53 47.13
CA LEU A 660 -10.71 15.22 46.92
C LEU A 660 -11.17 14.57 48.23
N GLU A 661 -10.40 14.70 49.30
CA GLU A 661 -10.78 14.20 50.62
C GLU A 661 -11.96 14.99 51.20
N ALA A 662 -11.95 16.32 51.02
CA ALA A 662 -13.10 17.17 51.35
C ALA A 662 -14.35 16.76 50.56
N ALA A 663 -14.22 16.55 49.25
CA ALA A 663 -15.30 16.10 48.37
C ALA A 663 -15.80 14.68 48.68
N ALA A 664 -14.98 13.80 49.27
CA ALA A 664 -15.42 12.50 49.74
C ALA A 664 -16.20 12.58 51.07
N GLY A 665 -15.93 13.61 51.87
CA GLY A 665 -16.64 13.90 53.11
C GLY A 665 -16.80 12.67 54.01
N THR A 666 -18.03 12.36 54.36
CA THR A 666 -18.42 11.25 55.24
C THR A 666 -18.78 9.96 54.50
N HIS A 667 -18.50 9.87 53.19
CA HIS A 667 -18.82 8.68 52.41
C HIS A 667 -18.18 7.43 53.04
N GLU A 668 -18.90 6.31 53.13
CA GLU A 668 -18.48 5.06 53.79
C GLU A 668 -17.10 4.54 53.34
N ARG A 669 -16.71 4.89 52.11
CA ARG A 669 -15.45 4.48 51.45
C ARG A 669 -14.45 5.62 51.24
N ALA A 670 -14.62 6.77 51.89
CA ALA A 670 -13.71 7.91 51.78
C ALA A 670 -12.23 7.52 52.03
N GLY A 671 -11.99 6.54 52.91
CA GLY A 671 -10.65 6.01 53.20
C GLY A 671 -9.87 5.48 51.99
N VAL A 672 -10.55 5.15 50.87
CA VAL A 672 -9.89 4.78 49.60
C VAL A 672 -9.02 5.92 49.07
N ILE A 673 -9.49 7.16 49.16
CA ILE A 673 -8.75 8.35 48.68
C ILE A 673 -7.51 8.59 49.55
N THR A 674 -7.68 8.55 50.87
CA THR A 674 -6.55 8.69 51.81
C THR A 674 -5.50 7.60 51.61
N HIS A 675 -5.92 6.36 51.34
CA HIS A 675 -5.00 5.27 51.02
C HIS A 675 -4.25 5.53 49.69
N LEU A 676 -4.92 6.01 48.65
CA LEU A 676 -4.28 6.37 47.38
C LEU A 676 -3.24 7.48 47.56
N ARG A 677 -3.56 8.54 48.33
CA ARG A 677 -2.63 9.63 48.66
C ARG A 677 -1.37 9.10 49.34
N LYS A 678 -1.54 8.35 50.45
CA LYS A 678 -0.42 7.74 51.20
C LYS A 678 0.44 6.82 50.33
N LYS A 679 -0.19 6.01 49.46
CA LYS A 679 0.52 5.13 48.53
C LYS A 679 1.40 5.92 47.55
N LYS A 680 0.91 7.06 47.04
CA LYS A 680 1.68 7.92 46.12
C LYS A 680 2.78 8.70 46.83
N GLU A 681 2.54 9.22 48.03
CA GLU A 681 3.58 9.86 48.86
C GLU A 681 4.74 8.89 49.15
N ARG A 682 4.43 7.64 49.51
CA ARG A 682 5.45 6.59 49.71
C ARG A 682 6.22 6.28 48.42
N ALA A 683 5.54 6.19 47.29
CA ALA A 683 6.19 5.98 45.99
C ALA A 683 7.06 7.17 45.55
N LYS A 684 6.63 8.41 45.83
CA LYS A 684 7.41 9.63 45.58
C LYS A 684 8.68 9.64 46.43
N LYS A 685 8.57 9.41 47.75
CA LYS A 685 9.72 9.28 48.67
C LYS A 685 10.68 8.15 48.28
N LYS A 686 10.17 7.02 47.75
CA LYS A 686 11.02 5.92 47.27
C LYS A 686 11.77 6.30 45.98
N LYS A 687 11.13 7.03 45.07
CA LYS A 687 11.79 7.55 43.85
C LYS A 687 12.83 8.62 44.16
N GLU A 688 12.54 9.55 45.07
CA GLU A 688 13.48 10.59 45.52
C GLU A 688 14.73 9.96 46.15
N LYS A 689 14.55 8.96 47.02
CA LYS A 689 15.67 8.18 47.58
C LYS A 689 16.47 7.39 46.54
N GLN A 690 15.84 6.94 45.45
CA GLN A 690 16.55 6.25 44.35
C GLN A 690 17.30 7.24 43.45
N SER A 691 16.73 8.41 43.17
CA SER A 691 17.41 9.45 42.39
C SER A 691 18.58 10.06 43.16
N GLU A 692 18.47 10.23 44.49
CA GLU A 692 19.58 10.66 45.35
C GLU A 692 20.73 9.63 45.35
N GLN A 693 20.41 8.33 45.33
CA GLN A 693 21.40 7.26 45.23
C GLN A 693 22.04 7.14 43.84
N GLU A 694 21.32 7.46 42.76
CA GLU A 694 21.88 7.50 41.40
C GLU A 694 22.77 8.74 41.18
N SER A 695 22.42 9.90 41.75
CA SER A 695 23.26 11.11 41.68
C SER A 695 24.55 10.99 42.49
N ASP A 696 24.55 10.25 43.60
CA ASP A 696 25.77 9.99 44.39
C ASP A 696 26.75 9.02 43.70
N VAL A 697 26.26 8.23 42.72
CA VAL A 697 27.08 7.27 41.94
C VAL A 697 27.64 7.90 40.65
N GLU A 698 27.06 8.98 40.12
CA GLU A 698 27.63 9.72 38.98
C GLU A 698 28.67 10.80 39.38
N VAL A 699 28.71 11.17 40.66
CA VAL A 699 29.69 12.15 41.23
C VAL A 699 30.86 11.46 41.95
N SER A 700 30.82 10.13 42.08
CA SER A 700 31.92 9.28 42.58
C SER A 700 32.61 8.56 41.43
#